data_AF-A0A081CLG1-F1
#
_entry.id   AF-A0A081CLG1-F1
#
_cell.length_a   1.000
_cell.length_b   1.000
_cell.length_c   1.000
_cell.angle_alpha   90.00
_cell.angle_beta   90.00
_cell.angle_gamma   90.00
#
_symmetry.space_group_name_H-M   'P 1'
#
loop_
_entity.id
_entity.type
_entity.pdbx_description
1 polymer ?
#
loop_
_entity_poly.entity_id
_entity_poly.type
_entity_poly.pdbx_seq_one_letter_code
_entity_poly.pdbx_strand_id
1 'polypeptide(L)'
;MTPDEEVMLLTQQLVRISSTNPTLSTEAGTGEGAIANFVQRWFIKHGFEVVAVPAADPDRPSILAVKRGTGGPGAKSLPPNGHIDIVSLAGYVGDGLSGELRDGRIYGRGSADMKGGLAAAMVAAAHTGGSDGVRGDVWVAAVADEEDASRGSLDVHKICPNVHGAIFPEPTNEANCEAHRGFVWFEITVLGRAAHGSRWDQGVDAITQMGLFLACFQRYCNELLQRDRHPLLEFGSAHAGKISGGEKTSTYPAHATLTVQRRTLRGESDDMIQEELVALLQEAQGRIQYDFRYSIRKLLSRPPLASRDGPLVQLAAAVAKPQLSTRGTGQRNGANFWTDAALFSHGKAIESIVFGPKGSGIHTEQESVEVESLQTLVSVQRVLRDESSSMGAYEQSAPLAAGVRCRDQQRLLLGDPIACLGFGFARCSTCFAYKRSCPRARSIEPAPPYPLCTNPTTMPTPTPQSIVVTGANKGIGYEAVKHLAQKLPDATIYLTARSQSNGKDAVDKMKKEAPEADFSNVRIILLEITDTSSIREAVATVQKQSGTLDVLLHNSGILQVPGEKGSKGVFDVNVRGAKACIEAFAQILTKDTGKVIVVSSEVGSWSTAAQEKALQDKLLNGSKTDWKQVEAWMNDWLLHEQGGQGVQEPWKPLDQLENSGYAVSKLFLNAYLRNYVLQSQHPRLAVVCPGYCATDLNGFSGHRPASQGGESVCWPVFNEFENGHFYQDGKDLPFLYPKPEGFNV
;
A
#
# COMPACT_ATOMS: atom_id res chain seq x y z
N MET A 1 -10.23 -39.25 10.13
CA MET A 1 -8.96 -39.06 9.42
C MET A 1 -7.93 -38.76 10.47
N THR A 2 -6.76 -39.40 10.43
CA THR A 2 -5.67 -39.04 11.34
C THR A 2 -5.02 -37.73 10.87
N PRO A 3 -4.32 -36.98 11.75
CA PRO A 3 -3.55 -35.81 11.30
C PRO A 3 -2.56 -36.14 10.18
N ASP A 4 -1.99 -37.34 10.22
CA ASP A 4 -0.99 -37.82 9.25
C ASP A 4 -1.57 -38.08 7.86
N GLU A 5 -2.79 -38.61 7.78
CA GLU A 5 -3.52 -38.76 6.52
C GLU A 5 -4.01 -37.41 6.00
N GLU A 6 -4.43 -36.53 6.90
CA GLU A 6 -5.02 -35.24 6.56
C GLU A 6 -3.99 -34.27 5.98
N VAL A 7 -2.77 -34.22 6.53
CA VAL A 7 -1.72 -33.34 6.00
C VAL A 7 -1.34 -33.72 4.58
N MET A 8 -1.20 -35.02 4.29
CA MET A 8 -0.92 -35.51 2.95
C MET A 8 -2.01 -35.10 1.97
N LEU A 9 -3.28 -35.36 2.29
CA LEU A 9 -4.41 -35.04 1.43
C LEU A 9 -4.57 -33.53 1.22
N LEU A 10 -4.40 -32.74 2.26
CA LEU A 10 -4.47 -31.28 2.19
C LEU A 10 -3.35 -30.71 1.32
N THR A 11 -2.11 -31.20 1.46
CA THR A 11 -1.00 -30.80 0.59
C THR A 11 -1.32 -31.10 -0.88
N GLN A 12 -1.80 -32.30 -1.21
CA GLN A 12 -2.19 -32.63 -2.59
C GLN A 12 -3.30 -31.70 -3.12
N GLN A 13 -4.28 -31.34 -2.27
CA GLN A 13 -5.36 -30.42 -2.65
C GLN A 13 -4.84 -29.01 -2.92
N LEU A 14 -3.97 -28.47 -2.06
CA LEU A 14 -3.39 -27.14 -2.24
C LEU A 14 -2.50 -27.07 -3.49
N VAL A 15 -1.69 -28.11 -3.75
CA VAL A 15 -0.82 -28.21 -4.94
C VAL A 15 -1.64 -28.19 -6.23
N ARG A 16 -2.80 -28.84 -6.24
CA ARG A 16 -3.71 -28.88 -7.40
C ARG A 16 -4.41 -27.55 -7.73
N ILE A 17 -4.30 -26.55 -6.85
CA ILE A 17 -4.86 -25.23 -7.09
C ILE A 17 -3.74 -24.33 -7.61
N SER A 18 -3.87 -23.88 -8.86
CA SER A 18 -2.97 -22.86 -9.39
C SER A 18 -3.09 -21.58 -8.57
N SER A 19 -1.95 -21.07 -8.13
CA SER A 19 -1.82 -19.82 -7.40
C SER A 19 -0.58 -19.05 -7.86
N THR A 20 -0.24 -19.18 -9.14
CA THR A 20 0.94 -18.55 -9.72
C THR A 20 0.87 -17.04 -9.55
N ASN A 21 1.94 -16.49 -8.98
CA ASN A 21 2.07 -15.06 -8.74
C ASN A 21 1.96 -14.29 -10.08
N PRO A 22 1.04 -13.31 -10.20
CA PRO A 22 0.78 -12.61 -11.47
C PRO A 22 1.96 -11.79 -12.02
N THR A 23 2.94 -11.41 -11.20
CA THR A 23 3.99 -10.45 -11.55
C THR A 23 5.35 -11.09 -11.88
N LEU A 24 5.51 -12.39 -11.59
CA LEU A 24 6.82 -13.07 -11.65
C LEU A 24 7.17 -13.68 -13.01
N SER A 25 6.27 -13.61 -13.99
CA SER A 25 6.50 -14.26 -15.28
C SER A 25 5.91 -13.48 -16.44
N THR A 26 6.38 -13.79 -17.65
CA THR A 26 5.84 -13.21 -18.89
C THR A 26 4.43 -13.72 -19.20
N GLU A 27 4.06 -14.86 -18.64
CA GLU A 27 2.69 -15.40 -18.68
C GLU A 27 1.93 -14.90 -17.45
N ALA A 28 0.69 -14.46 -17.64
CA ALA A 28 -0.15 -13.96 -16.55
C ALA A 28 -0.45 -15.12 -15.57
N GLY A 29 0.08 -15.03 -14.36
CA GLY A 29 -0.24 -15.94 -13.27
C GLY A 29 -1.73 -15.86 -12.90
N THR A 30 -2.29 -16.95 -12.37
CA THR A 30 -3.72 -17.02 -12.02
C THR A 30 -4.10 -16.20 -10.80
N GLY A 31 -3.11 -15.75 -10.00
CA GLY A 31 -3.35 -15.09 -8.71
C GLY A 31 -3.84 -16.05 -7.63
N GLU A 32 -4.04 -15.51 -6.43
CA GLU A 32 -4.21 -16.29 -5.20
C GLU A 32 -5.68 -16.49 -4.79
N GLY A 33 -6.64 -15.88 -5.49
CA GLY A 33 -8.06 -15.89 -5.11
C GLY A 33 -8.67 -17.29 -4.96
N ALA A 34 -8.34 -18.23 -5.85
CA ALA A 34 -8.87 -19.59 -5.80
C ALA A 34 -8.36 -20.37 -4.58
N ILE A 35 -7.05 -20.30 -4.31
CA ILE A 35 -6.44 -20.99 -3.16
C ILE A 35 -6.84 -20.33 -1.84
N ALA A 36 -6.94 -19.01 -1.78
CA ALA A 36 -7.40 -18.29 -0.60
C ALA A 36 -8.85 -18.68 -0.23
N ASN A 37 -9.75 -18.77 -1.22
CA ASN A 37 -11.12 -19.23 -0.99
C ASN A 37 -11.17 -20.69 -0.51
N PHE A 38 -10.31 -21.56 -1.06
CA PHE A 38 -10.19 -22.94 -0.57
C PHE A 38 -9.73 -22.98 0.90
N VAL A 39 -8.65 -22.26 1.24
CA VAL A 39 -8.10 -22.16 2.60
C VAL A 39 -9.14 -21.60 3.58
N GLN A 40 -9.86 -20.54 3.20
CA GLN A 40 -10.94 -19.97 3.99
C GLN A 40 -12.04 -21.00 4.29
N ARG A 41 -12.54 -21.71 3.27
CA ARG A 41 -13.57 -22.74 3.44
C ARG A 41 -13.09 -23.89 4.32
N TRP A 42 -11.83 -24.29 4.15
CA TRP A 42 -11.21 -25.33 4.97
C TRP A 42 -11.20 -24.92 6.43
N PHE A 43 -10.76 -23.70 6.77
CA PHE A 43 -10.73 -23.22 8.15
C PHE A 43 -12.12 -23.05 8.77
N ILE A 44 -13.10 -22.52 8.02
CA ILE A 44 -14.49 -22.41 8.50
C ILE A 44 -15.05 -23.79 8.87
N LYS A 45 -14.80 -24.81 8.03
CA LYS A 45 -15.23 -26.18 8.30
C LYS A 45 -14.59 -26.76 9.58
N HIS A 46 -13.40 -26.31 9.95
CA HIS A 46 -12.68 -26.72 11.16
C HIS A 46 -12.95 -25.81 12.37
N GLY A 47 -13.93 -24.90 12.29
CA GLY A 47 -14.40 -24.09 13.42
C GLY A 47 -13.54 -22.87 13.73
N PHE A 48 -12.83 -22.33 12.74
CA PHE A 48 -12.08 -21.08 12.87
C PHE A 48 -12.93 -19.88 12.44
N GLU A 49 -12.73 -18.75 13.12
CA GLU A 49 -13.06 -17.43 12.60
C GLU A 49 -12.07 -17.10 11.48
N VAL A 50 -12.54 -16.63 10.34
CA VAL A 50 -11.68 -16.34 9.19
C VAL A 50 -11.86 -14.90 8.73
N VAL A 51 -10.75 -14.20 8.56
CA VAL A 51 -10.68 -12.83 8.05
C VAL A 51 -9.93 -12.84 6.73
N ALA A 52 -10.58 -12.37 5.67
CA ALA A 52 -9.88 -11.96 4.46
C ALA A 52 -9.18 -10.63 4.75
N VAL A 53 -7.86 -10.63 4.72
CA VAL A 53 -7.05 -9.48 5.10
C VAL A 53 -7.17 -8.40 4.02
N PRO A 54 -7.51 -7.15 4.38
CA PRO A 54 -7.54 -6.05 3.42
C PRO A 54 -6.17 -5.88 2.76
N ALA A 55 -6.13 -6.02 1.43
CA ALA A 55 -4.92 -5.88 0.62
C ALA A 55 -5.07 -4.70 -0.35
N ALA A 56 -3.94 -4.12 -0.77
CA ALA A 56 -3.92 -3.07 -1.79
C ALA A 56 -4.38 -3.58 -3.18
N ASP A 57 -4.24 -4.89 -3.40
CA ASP A 57 -4.80 -5.62 -4.53
C ASP A 57 -5.88 -6.58 -4.02
N PRO A 58 -7.18 -6.28 -4.23
CA PRO A 58 -8.27 -7.11 -3.72
C PRO A 58 -8.34 -8.49 -4.39
N ASP A 59 -7.68 -8.68 -5.55
CA ASP A 59 -7.66 -9.95 -6.28
C ASP A 59 -6.56 -10.90 -5.77
N ARG A 60 -5.74 -10.45 -4.80
CA ARG A 60 -4.65 -11.21 -4.18
C ARG A 60 -4.83 -11.34 -2.65
N PRO A 61 -5.93 -11.96 -2.19
CA PRO A 61 -6.29 -11.96 -0.78
C PRO A 61 -5.36 -12.85 0.05
N SER A 62 -5.02 -12.35 1.25
CA SER A 62 -4.46 -13.19 2.33
C SER A 62 -5.54 -13.59 3.31
N ILE A 63 -5.38 -14.74 3.96
CA ILE A 63 -6.35 -15.29 4.90
C ILE A 63 -5.73 -15.37 6.29
N LEU A 64 -6.41 -14.82 7.28
CA LEU A 64 -6.08 -14.97 8.69
C LEU A 64 -7.17 -15.80 9.38
N ALA A 65 -6.82 -16.99 9.83
CA ALA A 65 -7.71 -17.89 10.56
C ALA A 65 -7.40 -17.87 12.06
N VAL A 66 -8.44 -17.78 12.90
CA VAL A 66 -8.33 -17.65 14.34
C VAL A 66 -9.27 -18.61 15.04
N LYS A 67 -8.75 -19.41 15.98
CA LYS A 67 -9.54 -20.17 16.94
C LYS A 67 -9.26 -19.64 18.34
N ARG A 68 -10.31 -19.16 19.01
CA ARG A 68 -10.19 -18.47 20.30
C ARG A 68 -9.72 -19.41 21.41
N GLY A 69 -8.73 -18.95 22.19
CA GLY A 69 -8.22 -19.65 23.37
C GLY A 69 -9.03 -19.36 24.64
N THR A 70 -8.72 -20.07 25.72
CA THR A 70 -9.40 -19.97 27.02
C THR A 70 -8.81 -18.90 27.96
N GLY A 71 -7.66 -18.33 27.62
CA GLY A 71 -6.82 -17.52 28.52
C GLY A 71 -7.12 -16.01 28.60
N GLY A 72 -8.11 -15.51 27.86
CA GLY A 72 -8.48 -14.09 27.86
C GLY A 72 -7.44 -13.13 27.23
N PRO A 73 -7.67 -11.80 27.28
CA PRO A 73 -6.76 -10.81 26.71
C PRO A 73 -5.35 -10.89 27.32
N GLY A 74 -4.33 -11.08 26.47
CA GLY A 74 -2.92 -11.19 26.89
C GLY A 74 -2.36 -12.62 26.93
N ALA A 75 -3.17 -13.63 26.63
CA ALA A 75 -2.67 -14.98 26.41
C ALA A 75 -1.75 -15.04 25.18
N LYS A 76 -0.60 -15.71 25.31
CA LYS A 76 0.42 -15.75 24.26
C LYS A 76 -0.01 -16.64 23.09
N SER A 77 0.21 -16.18 21.87
CA SER A 77 0.02 -16.95 20.65
C SER A 77 1.30 -17.00 19.81
N LEU A 78 1.43 -18.10 19.06
CA LEU A 78 2.54 -18.38 18.16
C LEU A 78 2.00 -18.72 16.76
N PRO A 79 1.54 -17.73 15.97
CA PRO A 79 1.04 -17.97 14.61
C PRO A 79 2.09 -18.61 13.71
N PRO A 80 1.76 -19.73 13.04
CA PRO A 80 2.34 -20.04 11.75
C PRO A 80 1.91 -19.02 10.68
N ASN A 81 2.85 -18.62 9.84
CA ASN A 81 2.64 -17.80 8.65
C ASN A 81 3.29 -18.52 7.46
N GLY A 82 2.48 -18.85 6.44
CA GLY A 82 2.98 -19.44 5.20
C GLY A 82 2.31 -18.87 3.97
N HIS A 83 3.06 -18.76 2.89
CA HIS A 83 2.56 -18.19 1.64
C HIS A 83 1.76 -19.19 0.81
N ILE A 84 0.83 -18.67 0.00
CA ILE A 84 -0.08 -19.44 -0.85
C ILE A 84 0.23 -19.29 -2.34
N ASP A 85 0.97 -18.24 -2.71
CA ASP A 85 1.44 -18.05 -4.09
C ASP A 85 2.58 -19.02 -4.44
N ILE A 86 2.77 -19.23 -5.73
CA ILE A 86 3.87 -20.02 -6.29
C ILE A 86 4.52 -19.24 -7.43
N VAL A 87 5.79 -19.53 -7.72
CA VAL A 87 6.43 -19.07 -8.96
C VAL A 87 5.77 -19.67 -10.21
N SER A 88 6.21 -19.21 -11.39
CA SER A 88 5.71 -19.67 -12.68
C SER A 88 5.75 -21.20 -12.83
N LEU A 89 4.75 -21.73 -13.54
CA LEU A 89 4.74 -23.11 -14.04
C LEU A 89 5.59 -23.26 -15.31
N ALA A 90 6.01 -22.15 -15.93
CA ALA A 90 6.88 -22.17 -17.09
C ALA A 90 8.20 -22.89 -16.75
N GLY A 91 8.56 -23.88 -17.58
CA GLY A 91 9.75 -24.70 -17.38
C GLY A 91 9.60 -25.88 -16.42
N TYR A 92 8.41 -26.12 -15.84
CA TYR A 92 8.13 -27.35 -15.09
C TYR A 92 7.98 -28.53 -16.06
N VAL A 93 8.61 -29.66 -15.75
CA VAL A 93 8.53 -30.90 -16.53
C VAL A 93 7.38 -31.76 -16.01
N GLY A 94 6.37 -31.98 -16.86
CA GLY A 94 5.16 -32.72 -16.51
C GLY A 94 4.04 -31.80 -16.00
N ASP A 95 3.10 -32.38 -15.24
CA ASP A 95 2.01 -31.60 -14.64
C ASP A 95 2.46 -31.01 -13.28
N GLY A 96 2.82 -29.73 -13.32
CA GLY A 96 3.23 -28.95 -12.14
C GLY A 96 2.13 -28.76 -11.09
N LEU A 97 0.87 -29.11 -11.38
CA LEU A 97 -0.24 -29.04 -10.43
C LEU A 97 -0.80 -30.43 -10.09
N SER A 98 -0.09 -31.52 -10.42
CA SER A 98 -0.60 -32.88 -10.24
C SER A 98 -0.93 -33.22 -8.78
N GLY A 99 -0.09 -32.78 -7.84
CA GLY A 99 -0.13 -33.25 -6.45
C GLY A 99 0.03 -34.76 -6.38
N GLU A 100 0.78 -35.37 -7.30
CA GLU A 100 0.96 -36.82 -7.40
C GLU A 100 1.75 -37.33 -6.19
N LEU A 101 1.24 -38.38 -5.55
CA LEU A 101 1.99 -39.11 -4.52
C LEU A 101 2.79 -40.24 -5.19
N ARG A 102 4.12 -40.16 -5.13
CA ARG A 102 5.02 -41.16 -5.68
C ARG A 102 6.22 -41.34 -4.76
N ASP A 103 6.56 -42.59 -4.44
CA ASP A 103 7.72 -42.96 -3.61
C ASP A 103 7.81 -42.18 -2.27
N GLY A 104 6.66 -41.99 -1.61
CA GLY A 104 6.58 -41.27 -0.33
C GLY A 104 6.72 -39.74 -0.43
N ARG A 105 6.69 -39.18 -1.65
CA ARG A 105 6.77 -37.74 -1.92
C ARG A 105 5.55 -37.24 -2.68
N ILE A 106 5.15 -36.01 -2.41
CA ILE A 106 4.14 -35.30 -3.20
C ILE A 106 4.86 -34.42 -4.21
N TYR A 107 4.54 -34.56 -5.49
CA TYR A 107 5.10 -33.79 -6.59
C TYR A 107 4.16 -32.67 -7.04
N GLY A 108 4.76 -31.54 -7.39
CA GLY A 108 4.08 -30.36 -7.94
C GLY A 108 4.73 -29.06 -7.47
N ARG A 109 4.53 -28.00 -8.24
CA ARG A 109 5.01 -26.65 -7.92
C ARG A 109 4.35 -26.16 -6.62
N GLY A 110 5.18 -25.67 -5.71
CA GLY A 110 4.81 -25.25 -4.37
C GLY A 110 4.49 -26.37 -3.40
N SER A 111 4.72 -27.64 -3.76
CA SER A 111 4.61 -28.76 -2.82
C SER A 111 5.61 -28.63 -1.68
N ALA A 112 6.84 -28.24 -1.99
CA ALA A 112 7.87 -27.89 -1.01
C ALA A 112 7.77 -26.42 -0.60
N ASP A 113 7.51 -25.50 -1.55
CA ASP A 113 7.64 -24.05 -1.37
C ASP A 113 6.33 -23.26 -1.63
N MET A 114 5.45 -23.07 -0.65
CA MET A 114 5.50 -23.70 0.67
C MET A 114 4.18 -24.35 1.10
N LYS A 115 3.33 -24.75 0.14
CA LYS A 115 1.98 -25.29 0.42
C LYS A 115 2.00 -26.52 1.31
N GLY A 116 3.05 -27.35 1.25
CA GLY A 116 3.25 -28.46 2.18
C GLY A 116 3.41 -27.98 3.63
N GLY A 117 4.29 -27.02 3.87
CA GLY A 117 4.48 -26.39 5.17
C GLY A 117 3.22 -25.72 5.72
N LEU A 118 2.49 -25.01 4.85
CA LEU A 118 1.19 -24.41 5.21
C LEU A 118 0.15 -25.49 5.57
N ALA A 119 0.05 -26.58 4.80
CA ALA A 119 -0.87 -27.68 5.11
C ALA A 119 -0.58 -28.28 6.49
N ALA A 120 0.71 -28.49 6.82
CA ALA A 120 1.11 -28.97 8.14
C ALA A 120 0.68 -28.00 9.26
N ALA A 121 0.80 -26.69 9.03
CA ALA A 121 0.33 -25.67 9.97
C ALA A 121 -1.19 -25.67 10.14
N MET A 122 -1.93 -25.77 9.05
CA MET A 122 -3.40 -25.87 9.06
C MET A 122 -3.86 -27.08 9.88
N VAL A 123 -3.29 -28.26 9.61
CA VAL A 123 -3.64 -29.51 10.30
C VAL A 123 -3.22 -29.47 11.77
N ALA A 124 -2.03 -28.98 12.09
CA ALA A 124 -1.57 -28.81 13.48
C ALA A 124 -2.50 -27.91 14.27
N ALA A 125 -2.96 -26.80 13.67
CA ALA A 125 -3.90 -25.86 14.26
C ALA A 125 -5.29 -26.47 14.48
N ALA A 126 -5.81 -27.26 13.53
CA ALA A 126 -7.11 -27.92 13.67
C ALA A 126 -7.12 -28.98 14.80
N HIS A 127 -6.00 -29.65 15.03
CA HIS A 127 -5.86 -30.73 16.03
C HIS A 127 -5.33 -30.25 17.38
N THR A 128 -5.98 -29.23 17.97
CA THR A 128 -5.73 -28.78 19.35
C THR A 128 -6.00 -29.90 20.35
N GLY A 129 -5.04 -30.21 21.22
CA GLY A 129 -5.12 -31.34 22.16
C GLY A 129 -5.92 -31.03 23.45
N GLY A 130 -6.69 -32.02 23.91
CA GLY A 130 -7.23 -32.09 25.27
C GLY A 130 -8.58 -31.40 25.53
N SER A 131 -9.28 -31.86 26.57
CA SER A 131 -10.56 -31.32 27.09
C SER A 131 -10.46 -29.90 27.64
N ASP A 132 -9.24 -29.40 27.86
CA ASP A 132 -8.98 -28.16 28.61
C ASP A 132 -8.72 -26.94 27.71
N GLY A 133 -8.62 -27.15 26.39
CA GLY A 133 -8.37 -26.09 25.39
C GLY A 133 -6.98 -25.45 25.47
N VAL A 134 -6.60 -24.68 24.45
CA VAL A 134 -5.37 -23.88 24.48
C VAL A 134 -5.62 -22.53 25.16
N ARG A 135 -4.62 -22.02 25.91
CA ARG A 135 -4.75 -20.73 26.60
C ARG A 135 -4.76 -19.55 25.63
N GLY A 136 -3.84 -19.54 24.67
CA GLY A 136 -3.75 -18.50 23.63
C GLY A 136 -4.66 -18.78 22.44
N ASP A 137 -4.98 -17.74 21.69
CA ASP A 137 -5.63 -17.87 20.38
C ASP A 137 -4.69 -18.65 19.44
N VAL A 138 -5.25 -19.59 18.66
CA VAL A 138 -4.53 -20.30 17.59
C VAL A 138 -4.76 -19.54 16.30
N TRP A 139 -3.68 -19.01 15.75
CA TRP A 139 -3.69 -18.23 14.51
C TRP A 139 -3.02 -19.03 13.41
N VAL A 140 -3.50 -18.92 12.18
CA VAL A 140 -2.74 -19.30 10.98
C VAL A 140 -2.90 -18.20 9.95
N ALA A 141 -1.79 -17.67 9.47
CA ALA A 141 -1.76 -16.73 8.36
C ALA A 141 -1.37 -17.46 7.07
N ALA A 142 -2.24 -17.38 6.07
CA ALA A 142 -2.00 -17.85 4.71
C ALA A 142 -1.89 -16.63 3.80
N VAL A 143 -0.66 -16.25 3.43
CA VAL A 143 -0.35 -14.95 2.84
C VAL A 143 -0.13 -15.02 1.34
N ALA A 144 -0.54 -13.99 0.63
CA ALA A 144 -0.23 -13.82 -0.79
C ALA A 144 1.07 -13.05 -0.99
N ASP A 145 1.65 -13.22 -2.18
CA ASP A 145 2.71 -12.40 -2.75
C ASP A 145 4.11 -12.57 -2.14
N GLU A 146 4.42 -13.65 -1.42
CA GLU A 146 5.76 -13.82 -0.82
C GLU A 146 6.86 -13.84 -1.90
N GLU A 147 6.60 -14.55 -2.99
CA GLU A 147 7.57 -14.84 -4.05
C GLU A 147 7.98 -13.60 -4.87
N ASP A 148 7.31 -12.45 -4.67
CA ASP A 148 7.65 -11.16 -5.28
C ASP A 148 7.89 -10.08 -4.21
N ALA A 149 6.82 -9.60 -3.58
CA ALA A 149 6.86 -8.41 -2.75
C ALA A 149 6.20 -8.59 -1.38
N SER A 150 6.00 -9.79 -0.87
CA SER A 150 5.61 -10.09 0.52
C SER A 150 4.43 -9.27 1.07
N ARG A 151 3.52 -8.82 0.20
CA ARG A 151 2.50 -7.83 0.58
C ARG A 151 1.52 -8.41 1.59
N GLY A 152 1.12 -9.67 1.42
CA GLY A 152 0.22 -10.36 2.32
C GLY A 152 0.72 -10.41 3.75
N SER A 153 2.00 -10.71 3.96
CA SER A 153 2.61 -10.71 5.29
C SER A 153 2.66 -9.32 5.93
N LEU A 154 2.95 -8.27 5.16
CA LEU A 154 2.88 -6.89 5.66
C LEU A 154 1.46 -6.52 6.09
N ASP A 155 0.44 -6.95 5.34
CA ASP A 155 -0.95 -6.64 5.65
C ASP A 155 -1.46 -7.44 6.86
N VAL A 156 -1.12 -8.73 6.97
CA VAL A 156 -1.37 -9.55 8.17
C VAL A 156 -0.73 -8.93 9.40
N HIS A 157 0.51 -8.46 9.28
CA HIS A 157 1.26 -7.85 10.38
C HIS A 157 0.60 -6.58 10.94
N LYS A 158 -0.16 -5.82 10.12
CA LYS A 158 -0.89 -4.62 10.57
C LYS A 158 -2.08 -4.97 11.46
N ILE A 159 -2.68 -6.15 11.30
CA ILE A 159 -3.94 -6.52 11.95
C ILE A 159 -3.81 -7.60 13.03
N CYS A 160 -2.61 -8.12 13.27
CA CYS A 160 -2.33 -9.11 14.33
C CYS A 160 -1.73 -8.44 15.59
N PRO A 161 -2.53 -7.91 16.52
CA PRO A 161 -2.02 -7.43 17.80
C PRO A 161 -1.55 -8.60 18.67
N ASN A 162 -0.42 -8.43 19.37
CA ASN A 162 0.04 -9.30 20.47
C ASN A 162 0.55 -10.72 20.12
N VAL A 163 1.21 -10.89 18.97
CA VAL A 163 1.94 -12.13 18.66
C VAL A 163 3.28 -12.15 19.42
N HIS A 164 3.58 -13.25 20.11
CA HIS A 164 4.79 -13.38 20.93
C HIS A 164 5.97 -13.99 20.16
N GLY A 165 5.65 -14.69 19.08
CA GLY A 165 6.58 -15.17 18.07
C GLY A 165 5.81 -15.59 16.83
N ALA A 166 6.51 -16.04 15.80
CA ALA A 166 5.90 -16.61 14.60
C ALA A 166 6.72 -17.79 14.05
N ILE A 167 6.05 -18.76 13.44
CA ILE A 167 6.67 -19.90 12.77
C ILE A 167 6.46 -19.74 11.26
N PHE A 168 7.51 -19.89 10.47
CA PHE A 168 7.47 -19.85 9.01
C PHE A 168 7.84 -21.24 8.50
N PRO A 169 6.87 -22.06 8.07
CA PRO A 169 7.11 -23.46 7.73
C PRO A 169 7.74 -23.68 6.35
N GLU A 170 8.75 -22.88 6.03
CA GLU A 170 9.52 -22.94 4.79
C GLU A 170 10.34 -24.23 4.67
N PRO A 171 10.64 -24.73 3.47
CA PRO A 171 11.32 -26.01 3.26
C PRO A 171 12.80 -26.00 3.67
N THR A 172 13.06 -25.92 4.97
CA THR A 172 14.39 -25.88 5.58
C THR A 172 14.98 -27.28 5.86
N ASN A 173 14.38 -28.33 5.32
CA ASN A 173 14.78 -29.72 5.53
C ASN A 173 14.87 -30.11 7.01
N GLU A 174 13.86 -29.71 7.79
CA GLU A 174 13.76 -29.96 9.23
C GLU A 174 14.92 -29.37 10.04
N ALA A 175 15.52 -28.30 9.54
CA ALA A 175 16.50 -27.50 10.28
C ALA A 175 15.98 -26.10 10.56
N ASN A 176 16.36 -25.50 11.69
CA ASN A 176 16.01 -24.12 11.97
C ASN A 176 16.91 -23.17 11.15
N CYS A 177 16.32 -22.29 10.34
CA CYS A 177 17.05 -21.21 9.68
C CYS A 177 17.11 -20.00 10.62
N GLU A 178 18.31 -19.75 11.18
CA GLU A 178 18.58 -18.72 12.18
C GLU A 178 18.92 -17.37 11.58
N ALA A 179 19.36 -17.34 10.34
CA ALA A 179 19.70 -16.11 9.66
C ALA A 179 19.49 -16.25 8.17
N HIS A 180 19.07 -15.19 7.50
CA HIS A 180 19.09 -15.14 6.05
C HIS A 180 19.38 -13.73 5.57
N ARG A 181 19.96 -13.60 4.37
CA ARG A 181 20.29 -12.29 3.81
C ARG A 181 19.00 -11.52 3.49
N GLY A 182 19.05 -10.20 3.64
CA GLY A 182 18.07 -9.29 3.07
C GLY A 182 18.38 -8.99 1.62
N PHE A 183 17.59 -8.13 0.98
CA PHE A 183 17.96 -7.57 -0.30
C PHE A 183 17.38 -6.17 -0.50
N VAL A 184 18.03 -5.37 -1.33
CA VAL A 184 17.48 -4.13 -1.84
C VAL A 184 17.77 -4.02 -3.34
N TRP A 185 16.79 -3.52 -4.08
CA TRP A 185 16.88 -3.22 -5.50
C TRP A 185 16.93 -1.71 -5.70
N PHE A 186 17.90 -1.26 -6.47
CA PHE A 186 18.00 0.12 -6.93
C PHE A 186 17.98 0.18 -8.44
N GLU A 187 17.27 1.16 -8.98
CA GLU A 187 17.37 1.58 -10.36
C GLU A 187 18.24 2.83 -10.44
N ILE A 188 19.29 2.76 -11.25
CA ILE A 188 20.20 3.85 -11.56
C ILE A 188 19.91 4.28 -12.99
N THR A 189 19.62 5.56 -13.19
CA THR A 189 19.45 6.17 -14.51
C THR A 189 20.57 7.17 -14.72
N VAL A 190 21.35 6.98 -15.78
CA VAL A 190 22.35 7.94 -16.26
C VAL A 190 21.74 8.71 -17.43
N LEU A 191 21.87 10.03 -17.41
CA LEU A 191 21.29 10.95 -18.39
C LEU A 191 22.36 11.49 -19.33
N GLY A 192 22.12 11.33 -20.63
CA GLY A 192 22.93 11.85 -21.71
C GLY A 192 22.24 13.00 -22.46
N ARG A 193 22.57 13.12 -23.75
CA ARG A 193 21.98 14.10 -24.66
C ARG A 193 21.91 13.49 -26.06
N ALA A 194 20.69 13.36 -26.58
CA ALA A 194 20.48 12.86 -27.93
C ALA A 194 21.09 13.83 -28.97
N ALA A 195 21.81 13.26 -29.92
CA ALA A 195 22.34 13.94 -31.09
C ALA A 195 22.51 12.93 -32.21
N HIS A 196 22.56 13.40 -33.46
CA HIS A 196 22.92 12.54 -34.59
C HIS A 196 24.31 11.93 -34.37
N GLY A 197 24.53 10.68 -34.77
CA GLY A 197 25.79 9.96 -34.48
C GLY A 197 27.06 10.63 -35.02
N SER A 198 26.95 11.51 -36.01
CA SER A 198 28.07 12.33 -36.51
C SER A 198 28.35 13.62 -35.71
N ARG A 199 27.45 14.01 -34.79
CA ARG A 199 27.53 15.24 -34.00
C ARG A 199 28.16 14.96 -32.63
N TRP A 200 29.44 14.57 -32.67
CA TRP A 200 30.26 14.31 -31.48
C TRP A 200 30.40 15.54 -30.58
N ASP A 201 30.24 16.74 -31.14
CA ASP A 201 30.27 18.03 -30.45
C ASP A 201 29.01 18.33 -29.63
N GLN A 202 27.90 17.62 -29.90
CA GLN A 202 26.60 17.87 -29.29
C GLN A 202 26.08 16.72 -28.42
N GLY A 203 26.47 15.48 -28.75
CA GLY A 203 26.01 14.28 -28.06
C GLY A 203 26.67 14.07 -26.70
N VAL A 204 25.91 13.53 -25.75
CA VAL A 204 26.44 12.98 -24.49
C VAL A 204 25.94 11.56 -24.37
N ASP A 205 26.87 10.59 -24.38
CA ASP A 205 26.55 9.17 -24.45
C ASP A 205 26.25 8.58 -23.06
N ALA A 206 24.96 8.41 -22.75
CA ALA A 206 24.53 7.80 -21.50
C ALA A 206 24.97 6.34 -21.33
N ILE A 207 25.11 5.57 -22.42
CA ILE A 207 25.50 4.14 -22.34
C ILE A 207 26.98 4.06 -21.98
N THR A 208 27.83 4.84 -22.63
CA THR A 208 29.27 4.88 -22.32
C THR A 208 29.50 5.35 -20.88
N GLN A 209 28.73 6.34 -20.41
CA GLN A 209 28.76 6.81 -19.03
C GLN A 209 28.29 5.74 -18.02
N MET A 210 27.22 5.00 -18.33
CA MET A 210 26.80 3.84 -17.52
C MET A 210 27.88 2.75 -17.47
N GLY A 211 28.64 2.56 -18.55
CA GLY A 211 29.79 1.65 -18.59
C GLY A 211 30.87 2.00 -17.55
N LEU A 212 31.12 3.29 -17.29
CA LEU A 212 32.04 3.74 -16.24
C LEU A 212 31.53 3.36 -14.85
N PHE A 213 30.23 3.58 -14.60
CA PHE A 213 29.60 3.16 -13.35
C PHE A 213 29.67 1.64 -13.17
N LEU A 214 29.37 0.86 -14.21
CA LEU A 214 29.46 -0.61 -14.17
C LEU A 214 30.86 -1.11 -13.80
N ALA A 215 31.92 -0.46 -14.28
CA ALA A 215 33.28 -0.79 -13.88
C ALA A 215 33.53 -0.53 -12.38
N CYS A 216 33.06 0.59 -11.85
CA CYS A 216 33.10 0.88 -10.41
C CYS A 216 32.26 -0.13 -9.62
N PHE A 217 31.07 -0.47 -10.11
CA PHE A 217 30.16 -1.43 -9.50
C PHE A 217 30.73 -2.86 -9.47
N GLN A 218 31.43 -3.29 -10.51
CA GLN A 218 32.12 -4.59 -10.51
C GLN A 218 33.22 -4.67 -9.45
N ARG A 219 33.98 -3.57 -9.25
CA ARG A 219 34.95 -3.49 -8.15
C ARG A 219 34.25 -3.58 -6.80
N TYR A 220 33.17 -2.82 -6.61
CA TYR A 220 32.35 -2.89 -5.40
C TYR A 220 31.84 -4.31 -5.11
N CYS A 221 31.37 -5.04 -6.13
CA CYS A 221 30.95 -6.44 -5.96
C CYS A 221 32.07 -7.32 -5.39
N ASN A 222 33.32 -7.11 -5.83
CA ASN A 222 34.48 -7.85 -5.31
C ASN A 222 34.88 -7.41 -3.90
N GLU A 223 34.75 -6.11 -3.59
CA GLU A 223 35.04 -5.56 -2.25
C GLU A 223 34.09 -6.11 -1.19
N LEU A 224 32.82 -6.35 -1.53
CA LEU A 224 31.86 -6.99 -0.65
C LEU A 224 32.33 -8.38 -0.19
N LEU A 225 32.98 -9.14 -1.07
CA LEU A 225 33.51 -10.48 -0.76
C LEU A 225 34.70 -10.45 0.21
N GLN A 226 35.32 -9.28 0.36
CA GLN A 226 36.48 -9.06 1.25
C GLN A 226 36.07 -8.44 2.59
N ARG A 227 34.78 -8.13 2.80
CA ARG A 227 34.27 -7.62 4.08
C ARG A 227 34.28 -8.70 5.16
N ASP A 228 34.11 -8.26 6.41
CA ASP A 228 34.00 -9.15 7.56
C ASP A 228 32.92 -10.22 7.35
N ARG A 229 33.29 -11.46 7.63
CA ARG A 229 32.40 -12.62 7.42
C ARG A 229 31.43 -12.76 8.58
N HIS A 230 30.14 -12.70 8.27
CA HIS A 230 29.07 -13.18 9.12
C HIS A 230 29.22 -14.70 9.35
N PRO A 231 29.13 -15.19 10.61
CA PRO A 231 29.37 -16.60 10.92
C PRO A 231 28.50 -17.61 10.16
N LEU A 232 27.28 -17.22 9.78
CA LEU A 232 26.32 -18.10 9.09
C LEU A 232 26.07 -17.72 7.62
N LEU A 233 26.36 -16.49 7.24
CA LEU A 233 25.96 -15.91 5.94
C LEU A 233 27.16 -15.43 5.14
N GLU A 234 28.37 -15.55 5.67
CA GLU A 234 29.59 -15.03 5.08
C GLU A 234 29.48 -13.53 4.77
N PHE A 235 29.42 -13.13 3.51
CA PHE A 235 29.38 -11.73 3.09
C PHE A 235 28.04 -11.36 2.44
N GLY A 236 27.79 -10.05 2.32
CA GLY A 236 26.81 -9.54 1.38
C GLY A 236 27.31 -9.66 -0.06
N SER A 237 26.40 -9.63 -1.03
CA SER A 237 26.75 -9.63 -2.46
C SER A 237 25.96 -8.57 -3.23
N ALA A 238 26.41 -8.24 -4.44
CA ALA A 238 25.69 -7.36 -5.35
C ALA A 238 25.81 -7.89 -6.79
N HIS A 239 24.83 -7.58 -7.63
CA HIS A 239 24.92 -7.84 -9.06
C HIS A 239 24.06 -6.86 -9.87
N ALA A 240 24.40 -6.72 -11.14
CA ALA A 240 23.61 -6.00 -12.14
C ALA A 240 22.55 -6.96 -12.70
N GLY A 241 21.27 -6.68 -12.45
CA GLY A 241 20.18 -7.56 -12.84
C GLY A 241 19.61 -7.25 -14.23
N LYS A 242 19.47 -5.97 -14.58
CA LYS A 242 18.87 -5.53 -15.86
C LYS A 242 19.48 -4.22 -16.33
N ILE A 243 19.83 -4.11 -17.61
CA ILE A 243 20.31 -2.87 -18.22
C ILE A 243 19.55 -2.56 -19.51
N SER A 244 19.28 -1.28 -19.78
CA SER A 244 18.67 -0.79 -21.03
C SER A 244 19.21 0.59 -21.38
N GLY A 245 19.33 0.93 -22.67
CA GLY A 245 19.74 2.26 -23.10
C GLY A 245 19.80 2.40 -24.62
N GLY A 246 19.55 3.62 -25.11
CA GLY A 246 19.54 3.96 -26.53
C GLY A 246 18.27 3.57 -27.28
N GLU A 247 18.05 4.22 -28.43
CA GLU A 247 16.86 4.01 -29.27
C GLU A 247 17.20 3.60 -30.71
N LYS A 248 18.26 4.16 -31.29
CA LYS A 248 18.68 3.96 -32.68
C LYS A 248 20.21 3.97 -32.78
N THR A 249 20.75 3.19 -33.72
CA THR A 249 22.21 3.03 -33.90
C THR A 249 22.94 4.33 -34.25
N SER A 250 22.28 5.24 -34.98
CA SER A 250 22.90 6.51 -35.42
C SER A 250 22.49 7.70 -34.55
N THR A 251 22.24 7.48 -33.25
CA THR A 251 21.83 8.53 -32.31
C THR A 251 22.50 8.31 -30.96
N TYR A 252 23.07 9.37 -30.38
CA TYR A 252 23.60 9.32 -29.02
C TYR A 252 22.46 9.00 -28.03
N PRO A 253 22.64 8.03 -27.11
CA PRO A 253 21.59 7.65 -26.17
C PRO A 253 21.38 8.76 -25.13
N ALA A 254 20.14 9.27 -25.06
CA ALA A 254 19.77 10.30 -24.09
C ALA A 254 19.66 9.78 -22.65
N HIS A 255 19.54 8.46 -22.46
CA HIS A 255 19.49 7.84 -21.14
C HIS A 255 19.93 6.37 -21.21
N ALA A 256 20.39 5.85 -20.08
CA ALA A 256 20.62 4.43 -19.84
C ALA A 256 20.17 4.09 -18.41
N THR A 257 19.46 2.99 -18.23
CA THR A 257 18.93 2.51 -16.94
C THR A 257 19.56 1.18 -16.57
N LEU A 258 19.86 1.01 -15.28
CA LEU A 258 20.44 -0.19 -14.70
C LEU A 258 19.74 -0.51 -13.39
N THR A 259 19.17 -1.70 -13.29
CA THR A 259 18.67 -2.25 -12.02
C THR A 259 19.75 -3.14 -11.40
N VAL A 260 20.12 -2.83 -10.16
CA VAL A 260 21.06 -3.62 -9.36
C VAL A 260 20.35 -4.23 -8.15
N GLN A 261 20.80 -5.41 -7.73
CA GLN A 261 20.40 -6.02 -6.47
C GLN A 261 21.59 -6.07 -5.52
N ARG A 262 21.35 -5.71 -4.25
CA ARG A 262 22.30 -5.84 -3.15
C ARG A 262 21.71 -6.78 -2.08
N ARG A 263 22.41 -7.87 -1.74
CA ARG A 263 22.05 -8.83 -0.67
C ARG A 263 22.61 -8.41 0.68
N THR A 264 21.76 -7.95 1.58
CA THR A 264 22.16 -7.23 2.80
C THR A 264 22.34 -8.16 4.01
N LEU A 265 23.24 -7.79 4.91
CA LEU A 265 23.42 -8.40 6.22
C LEU A 265 22.85 -7.48 7.32
N ARG A 266 22.68 -8.04 8.52
CA ARG A 266 22.20 -7.28 9.67
C ARG A 266 23.12 -6.08 9.96
N GLY A 267 22.55 -4.89 10.07
CA GLY A 267 23.28 -3.64 10.34
C GLY A 267 23.57 -2.82 9.10
N GLU A 268 23.38 -3.38 7.90
CA GLU A 268 23.42 -2.62 6.65
C GLU A 268 22.02 -2.02 6.37
N SER A 269 21.92 -0.70 6.29
CA SER A 269 20.66 0.00 5.96
C SER A 269 20.57 0.33 4.47
N ASP A 270 19.35 0.56 3.99
CA ASP A 270 19.10 1.02 2.61
C ASP A 270 19.85 2.33 2.31
N ASP A 271 19.93 3.25 3.28
CA ASP A 271 20.60 4.54 3.11
C ASP A 271 22.11 4.37 2.98
N MET A 272 22.73 3.49 3.78
CA MET A 272 24.15 3.15 3.65
C MET A 272 24.46 2.60 2.26
N ILE A 273 23.60 1.71 1.74
CA ILE A 273 23.78 1.12 0.41
C ILE A 273 23.59 2.17 -0.67
N GLN A 274 22.61 3.06 -0.52
CA GLN A 274 22.39 4.16 -1.45
C GLN A 274 23.61 5.10 -1.47
N GLU A 275 24.17 5.45 -0.31
CA GLU A 275 25.39 6.26 -0.18
C GLU A 275 26.59 5.58 -0.85
N GLU A 276 26.78 4.27 -0.68
CA GLU A 276 27.81 3.50 -1.37
C GLU A 276 27.63 3.57 -2.89
N LEU A 277 26.41 3.37 -3.41
CA LEU A 277 26.13 3.48 -4.85
C LEU A 277 26.34 4.90 -5.38
N VAL A 278 25.98 5.93 -4.61
CA VAL A 278 26.23 7.35 -4.94
C VAL A 278 27.74 7.63 -4.98
N ALA A 279 28.53 7.08 -4.06
CA ALA A 279 29.98 7.22 -4.09
C ALA A 279 30.60 6.61 -5.36
N LEU A 280 30.10 5.46 -5.82
CA LEU A 280 30.52 4.86 -7.09
C LEU A 280 30.15 5.72 -8.31
N LEU A 281 28.99 6.38 -8.27
CA LEU A 281 28.56 7.33 -9.31
C LEU A 281 29.44 8.59 -9.33
N GLN A 282 29.81 9.11 -8.15
CA GLN A 282 30.74 10.22 -8.02
C GLN A 282 32.15 9.86 -8.51
N GLU A 283 32.63 8.65 -8.24
CA GLU A 283 33.89 8.16 -8.80
C GLU A 283 33.83 8.05 -10.32
N ALA A 284 32.73 7.52 -10.87
CA ALA A 284 32.53 7.45 -12.32
C ALA A 284 32.50 8.85 -12.96
N GLN A 285 31.83 9.80 -12.31
CA GLN A 285 31.80 11.21 -12.71
C GLN A 285 33.20 11.83 -12.73
N GLY A 286 34.06 11.54 -11.74
CA GLY A 286 35.43 12.05 -11.67
C GLY A 286 36.35 11.58 -12.81
N ARG A 287 35.94 10.56 -13.60
CA ARG A 287 36.72 10.02 -14.73
C ARG A 287 36.45 10.73 -16.06
N ILE A 288 35.53 11.70 -16.10
CA ILE A 288 35.12 12.39 -17.35
C ILE A 288 35.07 13.90 -17.18
N GLN A 289 35.18 14.61 -18.31
CA GLN A 289 35.18 16.09 -18.37
C GLN A 289 33.80 16.70 -18.68
N TYR A 290 32.78 15.88 -18.95
CA TYR A 290 31.43 16.34 -19.30
C TYR A 290 30.48 16.29 -18.10
N ASP A 291 29.34 16.98 -18.22
CA ASP A 291 28.26 16.96 -17.24
C ASP A 291 27.67 15.54 -17.11
N PHE A 292 27.94 14.87 -15.98
CA PHE A 292 27.45 13.53 -15.63
C PHE A 292 26.23 13.68 -14.73
N ARG A 293 25.05 13.40 -15.28
CA ARG A 293 23.79 13.54 -14.57
C ARG A 293 23.18 12.17 -14.34
N TYR A 294 22.68 11.94 -13.14
CA TYR A 294 22.09 10.65 -12.78
C TYR A 294 20.94 10.82 -11.79
N SER A 295 20.12 9.78 -11.68
CA SER A 295 19.16 9.59 -10.60
C SER A 295 19.25 8.17 -10.09
N ILE A 296 19.05 7.98 -8.79
CA ILE A 296 18.94 6.67 -8.16
C ILE A 296 17.57 6.55 -7.50
N ARG A 297 16.92 5.40 -7.66
CA ARG A 297 15.59 5.12 -7.10
C ARG A 297 15.59 3.74 -6.46
N LYS A 298 15.20 3.65 -5.20
CA LYS A 298 14.94 2.37 -4.54
C LYS A 298 13.66 1.76 -5.10
N LEU A 299 13.72 0.52 -5.57
CA LEU A 299 12.55 -0.19 -6.10
C LEU A 299 11.87 -1.02 -5.01
N LEU A 300 12.63 -1.85 -4.32
CA LEU A 300 12.14 -2.76 -3.28
C LEU A 300 13.25 -3.03 -2.27
N SER A 301 12.91 -3.12 -0.98
CA SER A 301 13.85 -3.55 0.07
C SER A 301 13.20 -4.52 1.03
N ARG A 302 13.91 -5.58 1.37
CA ARG A 302 13.51 -6.62 2.31
C ARG A 302 14.62 -6.85 3.33
N PRO A 303 14.32 -6.76 4.64
CA PRO A 303 15.35 -6.83 5.67
C PRO A 303 15.96 -8.24 5.80
N PRO A 304 17.20 -8.36 6.30
CA PRO A 304 17.77 -9.65 6.68
C PRO A 304 17.08 -10.21 7.94
N LEU A 305 17.06 -11.54 8.06
CA LEU A 305 16.73 -12.22 9.31
C LEU A 305 18.00 -12.48 10.10
N ALA A 306 17.92 -12.22 11.40
CA ALA A 306 18.88 -12.69 12.38
C ALA A 306 18.12 -13.05 13.66
N SER A 307 17.74 -14.31 13.77
CA SER A 307 17.09 -14.85 14.96
C SER A 307 18.00 -14.63 16.16
N ARG A 308 17.40 -14.10 17.23
CA ARG A 308 18.09 -13.94 18.51
C ARG A 308 18.14 -15.30 19.18
N ASP A 309 19.18 -15.58 19.96
CA ASP A 309 19.19 -16.71 20.89
C ASP A 309 18.13 -16.44 21.97
N GLY A 310 16.89 -16.81 21.69
CA GLY A 310 15.73 -16.58 22.55
C GLY A 310 15.02 -17.87 22.94
N PRO A 311 14.06 -17.78 23.87
CA PRO A 311 13.39 -18.95 24.42
C PRO A 311 12.62 -19.77 23.38
N LEU A 312 12.08 -19.13 22.35
CA LEU A 312 11.31 -19.81 21.31
C LEU A 312 12.24 -20.56 20.34
N VAL A 313 13.38 -19.98 19.96
CA VAL A 313 14.43 -20.66 19.17
C VAL A 313 15.01 -21.85 19.93
N GLN A 314 15.25 -21.69 21.25
CA GLN A 314 15.69 -22.79 22.11
C GLN A 314 14.64 -23.90 22.22
N LEU A 315 13.36 -23.53 22.33
CA LEU A 315 12.26 -24.47 22.35
C LEU A 315 12.14 -25.23 21.03
N ALA A 316 12.21 -24.55 19.88
CA ALA A 316 12.21 -25.21 18.57
C ALA A 316 13.37 -26.20 18.42
N ALA A 317 14.58 -25.79 18.82
CA ALA A 317 15.74 -26.69 18.82
C ALA A 317 15.56 -27.90 19.76
N ALA A 318 14.91 -27.71 20.91
CA ALA A 318 14.63 -28.78 21.86
C ALA A 318 13.53 -29.74 21.40
N VAL A 319 12.47 -29.23 20.75
CA VAL A 319 11.35 -30.02 20.23
C VAL A 319 11.73 -30.81 18.98
N ALA A 320 12.56 -30.23 18.11
CA ALA A 320 13.02 -30.90 16.90
C ALA A 320 13.99 -32.06 17.20
N LYS A 321 14.88 -31.91 18.19
CA LYS A 321 15.93 -32.89 18.52
C LYS A 321 15.44 -34.35 18.77
N PRO A 322 14.39 -34.60 19.57
CA PRO A 322 13.89 -35.96 19.83
C PRO A 322 13.05 -36.55 18.69
N GLN A 323 12.39 -35.70 17.90
CA GLN A 323 11.51 -36.13 16.80
C GLN A 323 12.30 -36.48 15.53
N LEU A 324 13.54 -35.98 15.41
CA LEU A 324 14.47 -36.29 14.33
C LEU A 324 15.32 -37.52 14.70
N SER A 325 14.91 -38.70 14.23
CA SER A 325 15.72 -39.91 14.38
C SER A 325 17.05 -39.77 13.61
N THR A 326 18.16 -39.81 14.35
CA THR A 326 19.54 -40.15 13.92
C THR A 326 20.17 -39.53 12.64
N ARG A 327 19.61 -38.50 12.00
CA ARG A 327 20.29 -37.78 10.90
C ARG A 327 20.01 -36.27 10.90
N GLY A 328 21.06 -35.48 11.10
CA GLY A 328 21.07 -34.06 10.68
C GLY A 328 20.91 -33.02 11.77
N THR A 329 21.80 -33.07 12.76
CA THR A 329 22.35 -31.98 13.60
C THR A 329 21.58 -30.65 13.73
N GLY A 330 21.36 -30.23 14.99
CA GLY A 330 21.15 -28.84 15.39
C GLY A 330 22.34 -27.93 15.11
N GLN A 331 22.71 -27.83 13.84
CA GLN A 331 23.63 -26.84 13.30
C GLN A 331 22.87 -25.52 13.13
N ARG A 332 23.48 -24.44 13.61
CA ARG A 332 23.03 -23.10 13.28
C ARG A 332 23.11 -22.93 11.78
N ASN A 333 21.98 -22.68 11.12
CA ASN A 333 21.93 -22.62 9.66
C ASN A 333 21.58 -21.22 9.18
N GLY A 334 22.44 -20.69 8.32
CA GLY A 334 22.16 -19.50 7.52
C GLY A 334 21.60 -19.88 6.15
N ALA A 335 20.64 -19.11 5.65
CA ALA A 335 20.08 -19.28 4.32
C ALA A 335 20.47 -18.14 3.37
N ASN A 336 20.66 -18.49 2.09
CA ASN A 336 20.94 -17.53 1.03
C ASN A 336 19.65 -16.90 0.45
N PHE A 337 18.52 -17.59 0.60
CA PHE A 337 17.19 -17.12 0.20
C PHE A 337 16.65 -16.08 1.20
N TRP A 338 15.46 -15.55 0.93
CA TRP A 338 14.77 -14.60 1.79
C TRP A 338 13.42 -15.20 2.20
N THR A 339 12.89 -14.83 3.37
CA THR A 339 11.56 -15.26 3.84
C THR A 339 10.86 -14.13 4.61
N ASP A 340 9.53 -14.21 4.69
CA ASP A 340 8.69 -13.29 5.46
C ASP A 340 9.02 -13.18 6.94
N ALA A 341 9.76 -14.14 7.52
CA ALA A 341 10.19 -14.12 8.91
C ALA A 341 10.94 -12.83 9.28
N ALA A 342 11.70 -12.28 8.34
CA ALA A 342 12.40 -11.03 8.55
C ALA A 342 11.45 -9.85 8.78
N LEU A 343 10.27 -9.82 8.14
CA LEU A 343 9.31 -8.72 8.31
C LEU A 343 8.72 -8.67 9.71
N PHE A 344 8.54 -9.82 10.35
CA PHE A 344 8.01 -9.92 11.71
C PHE A 344 9.07 -9.62 12.77
N SER A 345 10.32 -10.03 12.53
CA SER A 345 11.44 -9.78 13.46
C SER A 345 12.09 -8.40 13.31
N HIS A 346 11.89 -7.71 12.19
CA HIS A 346 12.47 -6.39 11.95
C HIS A 346 11.70 -5.30 12.70
N GLY A 347 12.39 -4.49 13.52
CA GLY A 347 11.80 -3.36 14.24
C GLY A 347 10.91 -3.69 15.45
N LYS A 348 10.60 -4.97 15.73
CA LYS A 348 9.81 -5.43 16.89
C LYS A 348 10.51 -6.55 17.66
N ALA A 349 10.09 -6.79 18.90
CA ALA A 349 10.61 -7.85 19.76
C ALA A 349 9.96 -9.23 19.49
N ILE A 350 9.52 -9.52 18.26
CA ILE A 350 8.88 -10.79 17.89
C ILE A 350 9.96 -11.78 17.47
N GLU A 351 10.02 -12.91 18.17
CA GLU A 351 10.94 -14.01 17.86
C GLU A 351 10.36 -14.87 16.73
N SER A 352 11.05 -14.97 15.59
CA SER A 352 10.60 -15.76 14.43
C SER A 352 11.47 -17.02 14.26
N ILE A 353 10.83 -18.15 13.99
CA ILE A 353 11.46 -19.42 13.63
C ILE A 353 11.14 -19.70 12.17
N VAL A 354 12.14 -20.07 11.37
CA VAL A 354 11.94 -20.60 10.02
C VAL A 354 12.28 -22.09 10.07
N PHE A 355 11.25 -22.94 10.02
CA PHE A 355 11.38 -24.39 10.18
C PHE A 355 10.26 -25.12 9.45
N GLY A 356 10.61 -25.93 8.46
CA GLY A 356 9.62 -26.69 7.69
C GLY A 356 10.19 -27.96 7.07
N PRO A 357 9.49 -28.53 6.08
CA PRO A 357 9.67 -29.92 5.69
C PRO A 357 10.91 -30.14 4.81
N LYS A 358 11.23 -31.42 4.59
CA LYS A 358 12.19 -31.89 3.59
C LYS A 358 11.60 -31.75 2.20
N GLY A 359 12.20 -30.88 1.41
CA GLY A 359 11.81 -30.55 0.04
C GLY A 359 12.96 -30.73 -0.94
N SER A 360 12.65 -30.79 -2.22
CA SER A 360 13.65 -30.85 -3.29
C SER A 360 13.15 -30.13 -4.54
N GLY A 361 14.06 -29.46 -5.24
CA GLY A 361 13.79 -28.86 -6.54
C GLY A 361 12.96 -27.58 -6.51
N ILE A 362 13.05 -26.81 -5.42
CA ILE A 362 12.43 -25.48 -5.27
C ILE A 362 12.83 -24.60 -6.46
N HIS A 363 11.83 -24.05 -7.16
CA HIS A 363 11.98 -23.23 -8.37
C HIS A 363 12.69 -23.91 -9.56
N THR A 364 12.81 -25.24 -9.55
CA THR A 364 13.42 -26.02 -10.65
C THR A 364 12.37 -26.73 -11.51
N GLU A 365 12.82 -27.50 -12.50
CA GLU A 365 11.97 -28.25 -13.44
C GLU A 365 11.07 -29.30 -12.80
N GLN A 366 11.39 -29.77 -11.59
CA GLN A 366 10.52 -30.63 -10.78
C GLN A 366 10.64 -30.23 -9.32
N GLU A 367 9.56 -30.38 -8.57
CA GLU A 367 9.52 -30.02 -7.15
C GLU A 367 8.73 -31.08 -6.37
N SER A 368 9.23 -31.44 -5.18
CA SER A 368 8.56 -32.41 -4.32
C SER A 368 8.87 -32.25 -2.84
N VAL A 369 7.93 -32.69 -1.99
CA VAL A 369 8.05 -32.70 -0.52
C VAL A 369 7.83 -34.12 0.05
N GLU A 370 8.56 -34.47 1.12
CA GLU A 370 8.44 -35.77 1.79
C GLU A 370 7.21 -35.84 2.71
N VAL A 371 6.39 -36.89 2.55
CA VAL A 371 5.17 -37.05 3.37
C VAL A 371 5.50 -37.28 4.85
N GLU A 372 6.50 -38.10 5.15
CA GLU A 372 6.95 -38.35 6.54
C GLU A 372 7.45 -37.05 7.22
N SER A 373 8.06 -36.16 6.43
CA SER A 373 8.52 -34.87 6.92
C SER A 373 7.36 -33.92 7.24
N LEU A 374 6.30 -33.92 6.42
CA LEU A 374 5.08 -33.18 6.70
C LEU A 374 4.41 -33.65 8.01
N GLN A 375 4.36 -34.95 8.24
CA GLN A 375 3.83 -35.56 9.48
C GLN A 375 4.66 -35.16 10.70
N THR A 376 5.98 -35.17 10.55
CA THR A 376 6.92 -34.67 11.57
C THR A 376 6.66 -33.20 11.87
N LEU A 377 6.48 -32.36 10.85
CA LEU A 377 6.21 -30.94 11.01
C LEU A 377 4.89 -30.66 11.74
N VAL A 378 3.82 -31.43 11.46
CA VAL A 378 2.56 -31.36 12.22
C VAL A 378 2.81 -31.63 13.71
N SER A 379 3.62 -32.64 14.01
CA SER A 379 3.97 -33.00 15.40
C SER A 379 4.79 -31.91 16.08
N VAL A 380 5.82 -31.37 15.42
CA VAL A 380 6.66 -30.28 15.92
C VAL A 380 5.82 -29.05 16.24
N GLN A 381 4.96 -28.61 15.31
CA GLN A 381 4.15 -27.40 15.49
C GLN A 381 3.13 -27.53 16.62
N ARG A 382 2.54 -28.72 16.82
CA ARG A 382 1.65 -28.98 17.96
C ARG A 382 2.39 -28.83 19.28
N VAL A 383 3.58 -29.43 19.41
CA VAL A 383 4.40 -29.33 20.63
C VAL A 383 4.86 -27.88 20.87
N LEU A 384 5.35 -27.18 19.84
CA LEU A 384 5.77 -25.77 19.96
C LEU A 384 4.64 -24.88 20.47
N ARG A 385 3.43 -25.05 19.97
CA ARG A 385 2.24 -24.32 20.43
C ARG A 385 1.90 -24.64 21.88
N ASP A 386 1.89 -25.92 22.24
CA ASP A 386 1.47 -26.36 23.58
C ASP A 386 2.48 -25.92 24.64
N GLU A 387 3.78 -26.05 24.36
CA GLU A 387 4.87 -25.63 25.25
C GLU A 387 5.01 -24.10 25.33
N SER A 388 4.84 -23.36 24.23
CA SER A 388 4.89 -21.88 24.26
C SER A 388 3.77 -21.26 25.10
N SER A 389 2.63 -21.95 25.22
CA SER A 389 1.50 -21.54 26.07
C SER A 389 1.79 -21.64 27.57
N SER A 390 2.82 -22.40 27.97
CA SER A 390 3.24 -22.61 29.37
C SER A 390 4.35 -21.65 29.82
N MET A 391 5.01 -20.95 28.89
CA MET A 391 6.13 -20.05 29.18
C MET A 391 5.64 -18.75 29.85
N GLY A 392 5.95 -18.56 31.15
CA GLY A 392 5.57 -17.40 31.97
C GLY A 392 6.03 -16.03 31.44
N ALA A 393 5.48 -14.95 32.01
CA ALA A 393 5.91 -13.59 31.70
C ALA A 393 7.31 -13.35 32.28
N TYR A 394 8.29 -13.00 31.44
CA TYR A 394 9.62 -12.60 31.88
C TYR A 394 9.76 -11.09 31.68
N GLU A 395 10.16 -10.39 32.74
CA GLU A 395 10.45 -8.95 32.71
C GLU A 395 11.53 -8.66 31.67
N GLN A 396 11.28 -7.66 30.82
CA GLN A 396 12.27 -7.12 29.90
C GLN A 396 13.42 -6.51 30.71
N SER A 397 14.50 -7.26 30.90
CA SER A 397 15.75 -6.73 31.44
C SER A 397 16.42 -5.83 30.39
N ALA A 398 16.40 -4.53 30.67
CA ALA A 398 17.30 -3.43 30.28
C ALA A 398 17.82 -3.31 28.81
N PRO A 399 17.74 -2.12 28.19
CA PRO A 399 18.46 -1.85 26.95
C PRO A 399 19.98 -1.84 27.19
N LEU A 400 20.70 -2.58 26.34
CA LEU A 400 22.15 -2.49 26.19
C LEU A 400 22.55 -1.04 25.90
N ALA A 401 23.20 -0.42 26.89
CA ALA A 401 23.77 0.91 26.76
C ALA A 401 24.85 0.93 25.68
N ALA A 402 24.65 1.73 24.64
CA ALA A 402 25.74 2.22 23.80
C ALA A 402 26.63 3.12 24.65
N GLY A 403 27.85 2.68 24.91
CA GLY A 403 28.86 3.47 25.61
C GLY A 403 29.30 4.65 24.76
N VAL A 404 28.75 5.83 25.02
CA VAL A 404 29.39 7.11 24.70
C VAL A 404 29.32 7.97 25.97
N ARG A 405 30.48 8.13 26.62
CA ARG A 405 30.63 9.04 27.77
C ARG A 405 30.56 10.46 27.24
N CYS A 406 29.64 11.26 27.75
CA CYS A 406 29.78 12.72 27.70
C CYS A 406 29.67 13.27 29.12
N ARG A 407 30.74 13.94 29.53
CA ARG A 407 30.93 14.59 30.83
C ARG A 407 30.05 15.84 30.96
N ASP A 408 29.73 16.15 32.20
CA ASP A 408 29.44 17.47 32.77
C ASP A 408 28.20 18.23 32.29
N GLN A 409 27.14 18.23 33.12
CA GLN A 409 26.61 19.45 33.72
C GLN A 409 25.58 19.15 34.84
N GLN A 410 25.95 19.47 36.07
CA GLN A 410 25.05 19.64 37.21
C GLN A 410 24.43 21.05 37.18
N ARG A 411 23.11 21.18 37.42
CA ARG A 411 22.51 21.90 38.58
C ARG A 411 21.06 22.39 38.34
N LEU A 412 20.21 22.11 39.36
CA LEU A 412 19.12 22.91 39.95
C LEU A 412 17.86 23.12 39.09
N LEU A 413 16.62 22.82 39.54
CA LEU A 413 15.93 23.34 40.72
C LEU A 413 14.78 22.42 41.22
N LEU A 414 14.53 22.51 42.54
CA LEU A 414 13.41 22.02 43.38
C LEU A 414 12.08 22.72 43.00
N GLY A 415 10.85 22.28 43.34
CA GLY A 415 10.31 21.18 44.13
C GLY A 415 8.77 21.26 44.24
N ASP A 416 8.14 20.11 44.58
CA ASP A 416 6.93 19.83 45.39
C ASP A 416 5.54 20.54 45.16
N PRO A 417 4.41 19.99 45.66
CA PRO A 417 3.99 18.58 45.73
C PRO A 417 2.48 18.34 45.41
N ILE A 418 2.13 17.05 45.43
CA ILE A 418 0.83 16.40 45.27
C ILE A 418 -0.17 16.74 46.40
N ALA A 419 -1.46 16.87 46.06
CA ALA A 419 -2.58 16.84 47.02
C ALA A 419 -3.60 15.76 46.65
N CYS A 420 -3.71 14.76 47.52
CA CYS A 420 -4.80 13.80 47.62
C CYS A 420 -6.09 14.48 48.09
N LEU A 421 -7.25 14.02 47.60
CA LEU A 421 -8.51 14.01 48.37
C LEU A 421 -9.34 12.81 47.90
N GLY A 422 -9.63 11.92 48.85
CA GLY A 422 -10.48 10.75 48.69
C GLY A 422 -11.90 10.96 49.23
N PHE A 423 -12.58 9.81 49.41
CA PHE A 423 -13.97 9.55 49.80
C PHE A 423 -14.98 9.59 48.63
N GLY A 424 -15.75 8.55 48.30
CA GLY A 424 -16.00 7.25 48.93
C GLY A 424 -17.52 6.98 49.03
N PHE A 425 -17.99 5.89 48.40
CA PHE A 425 -19.27 5.16 48.62
C PHE A 425 -20.59 5.91 48.30
N ALA A 426 -21.72 5.33 47.86
CA ALA A 426 -22.17 3.97 47.56
C ALA A 426 -23.45 4.04 46.68
N ARG A 427 -23.79 2.88 46.08
CA ARG A 427 -25.02 2.55 45.31
C ARG A 427 -26.33 2.81 46.10
N CYS A 428 -27.43 3.13 45.40
CA CYS A 428 -28.69 2.37 45.52
C CYS A 428 -29.72 2.75 44.43
N SER A 429 -30.41 1.72 43.96
CA SER A 429 -31.51 1.65 43.00
C SER A 429 -32.88 1.88 43.64
N THR A 430 -33.88 2.12 42.77
CA THR A 430 -35.35 1.96 42.90
C THR A 430 -36.21 3.22 43.04
N CYS A 431 -37.18 3.38 42.12
CA CYS A 431 -38.54 3.82 42.45
C CYS A 431 -39.53 3.33 41.38
N PHE A 432 -40.58 2.64 41.83
CA PHE A 432 -41.63 1.99 41.05
C PHE A 432 -42.99 2.52 41.55
N ALA A 433 -43.93 2.72 40.62
CA ALA A 433 -45.40 2.90 40.79
C ALA A 433 -45.91 4.24 41.43
N TYR A 434 -47.07 4.81 41.05
CA TYR A 434 -48.40 4.20 40.87
C TYR A 434 -49.39 5.02 39.98
N LYS A 435 -50.36 4.29 39.41
CA LYS A 435 -51.48 4.66 38.50
C LYS A 435 -52.70 5.35 39.17
N ARG A 436 -53.59 5.95 38.35
CA ARG A 436 -55.08 5.68 38.22
C ARG A 436 -55.79 6.75 37.34
N SER A 437 -56.42 6.47 36.17
CA SER A 437 -57.74 5.82 35.80
C SER A 437 -58.75 6.86 35.25
N CYS A 438 -59.41 6.74 34.08
CA CYS A 438 -60.66 5.98 33.74
C CYS A 438 -61.21 6.47 32.33
N PRO A 439 -62.27 5.94 31.66
CA PRO A 439 -62.58 4.56 31.23
C PRO A 439 -63.24 4.38 29.80
N ARG A 440 -63.39 3.09 29.45
CA ARG A 440 -64.44 2.38 28.65
C ARG A 440 -64.23 2.08 27.16
N ALA A 441 -64.48 0.81 26.85
CA ALA A 441 -64.22 0.07 25.63
C ALA A 441 -65.52 -0.33 24.91
N ARG A 442 -65.43 -0.54 23.58
CA ARG A 442 -66.17 -1.56 22.82
C ARG A 442 -65.29 -2.10 21.67
N SER A 443 -65.47 -3.40 21.43
CA SER A 443 -64.75 -4.33 20.55
C SER A 443 -65.13 -4.23 19.07
N ILE A 444 -64.15 -4.32 18.15
CA ILE A 444 -64.34 -4.67 16.74
C ILE A 444 -63.15 -5.56 16.30
N GLU A 445 -63.47 -6.64 15.58
CA GLU A 445 -62.56 -7.67 15.05
C GLU A 445 -61.50 -7.13 14.06
N PRO A 446 -60.35 -7.81 13.88
CA PRO A 446 -59.32 -7.35 12.95
C PRO A 446 -59.67 -7.68 11.50
N ALA A 447 -59.74 -6.63 10.67
CA ALA A 447 -59.85 -6.71 9.22
C ALA A 447 -58.54 -7.22 8.56
N PRO A 448 -58.60 -7.85 7.38
CA PRO A 448 -57.47 -8.54 6.76
C PRO A 448 -56.35 -7.58 6.31
N PRO A 449 -55.10 -8.07 6.19
CA PRO A 449 -53.98 -7.24 5.77
C PRO A 449 -54.16 -6.76 4.33
N TYR A 450 -54.25 -5.45 4.15
CA TYR A 450 -54.10 -4.78 2.87
C TYR A 450 -52.68 -5.02 2.31
N PRO A 451 -52.53 -5.04 0.97
CA PRO A 451 -51.32 -5.49 0.31
C PRO A 451 -50.12 -4.58 0.63
N LEU A 452 -48.98 -5.23 0.85
CA LEU A 452 -47.66 -4.63 1.02
C LEU A 452 -47.42 -3.55 -0.04
N CYS A 453 -47.28 -2.30 0.40
CA CYS A 453 -46.57 -1.29 -0.37
C CYS A 453 -45.16 -1.83 -0.65
N THR A 454 -44.91 -2.17 -1.90
CA THR A 454 -43.56 -2.39 -2.43
C THR A 454 -42.73 -1.12 -2.17
N ASN A 455 -41.50 -1.32 -1.67
CA ASN A 455 -40.47 -0.29 -1.54
C ASN A 455 -40.46 0.64 -2.77
N PRO A 456 -40.18 1.94 -2.61
CA PRO A 456 -39.92 2.79 -3.77
C PRO A 456 -38.72 2.21 -4.50
N THR A 457 -38.97 1.62 -5.67
CA THR A 457 -37.95 1.33 -6.67
C THR A 457 -37.13 2.59 -6.86
N THR A 458 -35.85 2.54 -6.49
CA THR A 458 -34.87 3.54 -6.88
C THR A 458 -34.89 3.59 -8.40
N MET A 459 -35.41 4.69 -8.95
CA MET A 459 -35.24 5.00 -10.37
C MET A 459 -33.73 4.90 -10.69
N PRO A 460 -33.32 4.17 -11.74
CA PRO A 460 -31.90 4.12 -12.11
C PRO A 460 -31.41 5.55 -12.37
N THR A 461 -30.31 5.94 -11.73
CA THR A 461 -29.67 7.24 -11.97
C THR A 461 -29.35 7.35 -13.47
N PRO A 462 -29.75 8.43 -14.17
CA PRO A 462 -29.51 8.56 -15.60
C PRO A 462 -28.02 8.46 -15.92
N THR A 463 -27.67 7.66 -16.93
CA THR A 463 -26.28 7.53 -17.39
C THR A 463 -25.81 8.86 -17.97
N PRO A 464 -24.70 9.45 -17.48
CA PRO A 464 -24.20 10.72 -17.99
C PRO A 464 -23.78 10.60 -19.46
N GLN A 465 -24.15 11.60 -20.26
CA GLN A 465 -23.94 11.70 -21.71
C GLN A 465 -22.84 12.70 -22.07
N SER A 466 -22.53 13.67 -21.20
CA SER A 466 -21.46 14.64 -21.43
C SER A 466 -20.61 14.85 -20.17
N ILE A 467 -19.30 14.65 -20.31
CA ILE A 467 -18.35 14.71 -19.17
C ILE A 467 -17.13 15.54 -19.55
N VAL A 468 -16.77 16.52 -18.74
CA VAL A 468 -15.53 17.31 -18.90
C VAL A 468 -14.54 16.91 -17.84
N VAL A 469 -13.30 16.60 -18.24
CA VAL A 469 -12.19 16.30 -17.32
C VAL A 469 -11.11 17.36 -17.45
N THR A 470 -10.83 18.11 -16.37
CA THR A 470 -9.81 19.17 -16.39
C THR A 470 -8.40 18.63 -16.19
N GLY A 471 -7.40 19.16 -16.92
CA GLY A 471 -6.00 18.71 -16.77
C GLY A 471 -5.79 17.25 -17.15
N ALA A 472 -6.43 16.80 -18.24
CA ALA A 472 -6.60 15.39 -18.55
C ALA A 472 -5.57 14.80 -19.52
N ASN A 473 -4.54 15.56 -19.90
CA ASN A 473 -3.50 15.07 -20.79
C ASN A 473 -2.41 14.25 -20.08
N LYS A 474 -2.43 14.15 -18.75
CA LYS A 474 -1.46 13.41 -17.92
C LYS A 474 -2.03 13.07 -16.53
N GLY A 475 -1.31 12.23 -15.78
CA GLY A 475 -1.63 11.90 -14.38
C GLY A 475 -3.04 11.35 -14.17
N ILE A 476 -3.70 11.79 -13.09
CA ILE A 476 -5.03 11.32 -12.69
C ILE A 476 -6.12 11.66 -13.71
N GLY A 477 -6.09 12.85 -14.31
CA GLY A 477 -7.06 13.24 -15.32
C GLY A 477 -6.98 12.40 -16.60
N TYR A 478 -5.77 11.97 -16.99
CA TYR A 478 -5.58 11.03 -18.10
C TYR A 478 -6.23 9.67 -17.81
N GLU A 479 -5.96 9.10 -16.63
CA GLU A 479 -6.54 7.81 -16.25
C GLU A 479 -8.06 7.90 -16.07
N ALA A 480 -8.57 9.04 -15.58
CA ALA A 480 -10.01 9.30 -15.50
C ALA A 480 -10.67 9.31 -16.88
N VAL A 481 -10.11 10.03 -17.87
CA VAL A 481 -10.66 10.00 -19.25
C VAL A 481 -10.61 8.59 -19.83
N LYS A 482 -9.50 7.86 -19.63
CA LYS A 482 -9.36 6.48 -20.11
C LYS A 482 -10.44 5.58 -19.52
N HIS A 483 -10.66 5.65 -18.21
CA HIS A 483 -11.67 4.87 -17.49
C HIS A 483 -13.10 5.23 -17.89
N LEU A 484 -13.41 6.53 -18.03
CA LEU A 484 -14.72 7.01 -18.43
C LEU A 484 -15.06 6.61 -19.88
N ALA A 485 -14.12 6.80 -20.80
CA ALA A 485 -14.33 6.47 -22.21
C ALA A 485 -14.63 4.98 -22.40
N GLN A 486 -13.95 4.10 -21.65
CA GLN A 486 -14.17 2.65 -21.67
C GLN A 486 -15.52 2.22 -21.08
N LYS A 487 -15.96 2.87 -19.99
CA LYS A 487 -17.21 2.51 -19.30
C LYS A 487 -18.45 3.16 -19.88
N LEU A 488 -18.30 4.27 -20.60
CA LEU A 488 -19.40 5.06 -21.16
C LEU A 488 -19.17 5.27 -22.66
N PRO A 489 -19.26 4.21 -23.49
CA PRO A 489 -18.99 4.30 -24.92
C PRO A 489 -19.91 5.30 -25.64
N ASP A 490 -21.14 5.48 -25.14
CA ASP A 490 -22.13 6.39 -25.73
C ASP A 490 -22.00 7.85 -25.24
N ALA A 491 -21.21 8.10 -24.18
CA ALA A 491 -21.04 9.44 -23.63
C ALA A 491 -19.91 10.21 -24.31
N THR A 492 -20.07 11.51 -24.52
CA THR A 492 -19.00 12.39 -24.99
C THR A 492 -18.08 12.77 -23.83
N ILE A 493 -16.80 12.38 -23.92
CA ILE A 493 -15.78 12.69 -22.91
C ILE A 493 -14.87 13.80 -23.43
N TYR A 494 -14.94 14.97 -22.82
CA TYR A 494 -14.11 16.11 -23.13
C TYR A 494 -12.79 16.06 -22.34
N LEU A 495 -11.72 15.66 -23.03
CA LEU A 495 -10.34 15.73 -22.55
C LEU A 495 -9.83 17.15 -22.72
N THR A 496 -9.52 17.82 -21.62
CA THR A 496 -8.95 19.18 -21.70
C THR A 496 -7.42 19.17 -21.70
N ALA A 497 -6.84 20.07 -22.50
CA ALA A 497 -5.40 20.29 -22.56
C ALA A 497 -5.08 21.74 -22.95
N ARG A 498 -3.87 22.22 -22.67
CA ARG A 498 -3.44 23.57 -23.06
C ARG A 498 -3.08 23.71 -24.54
N SER A 499 -2.87 22.59 -25.23
CA SER A 499 -2.59 22.55 -26.66
C SER A 499 -3.24 21.34 -27.31
N GLN A 500 -3.54 21.48 -28.60
CA GLN A 500 -4.09 20.38 -29.39
C GLN A 500 -3.14 19.19 -29.46
N SER A 501 -1.83 19.45 -29.51
CA SER A 501 -0.79 18.41 -29.54
C SER A 501 -0.84 17.56 -28.28
N ASN A 502 -0.86 18.18 -27.09
CA ASN A 502 -0.86 17.45 -25.82
C ASN A 502 -2.12 16.61 -25.66
N GLY A 503 -3.27 17.12 -26.12
CA GLY A 503 -4.51 16.34 -26.13
C GLY A 503 -4.44 15.15 -27.10
N LYS A 504 -3.87 15.35 -28.29
CA LYS A 504 -3.70 14.28 -29.27
C LYS A 504 -2.73 13.21 -28.79
N ASP A 505 -1.59 13.61 -28.23
CA ASP A 505 -0.60 12.69 -27.67
C ASP A 505 -1.20 11.84 -26.55
N ALA A 506 -2.06 12.43 -25.71
CA ALA A 506 -2.80 11.70 -24.68
C ALA A 506 -3.75 10.66 -25.29
N VAL A 507 -4.57 11.03 -26.29
CA VAL A 507 -5.49 10.08 -26.94
C VAL A 507 -4.72 8.97 -27.69
N ASP A 508 -3.64 9.32 -28.38
CA ASP A 508 -2.80 8.34 -29.10
C ASP A 508 -2.09 7.40 -28.11
N LYS A 509 -1.71 7.88 -26.93
CA LYS A 509 -1.19 7.07 -25.83
C LYS A 509 -2.27 6.11 -25.29
N MET A 510 -3.51 6.57 -25.08
CA MET A 510 -4.62 5.71 -24.61
C MET A 510 -4.88 4.55 -25.58
N LYS A 511 -4.90 4.83 -26.89
CA LYS A 511 -5.07 3.81 -27.93
C LYS A 511 -3.95 2.77 -27.95
N LYS A 512 -2.73 3.17 -27.61
CA LYS A 512 -1.59 2.24 -27.51
C LYS A 512 -1.65 1.39 -26.24
N GLU A 513 -2.08 1.97 -25.13
CA GLU A 513 -2.18 1.27 -23.83
C GLU A 513 -3.40 0.33 -23.76
N ALA A 514 -4.48 0.64 -24.49
CA ALA A 514 -5.70 -0.16 -24.54
C ALA A 514 -6.20 -0.29 -26.00
N PRO A 515 -5.54 -1.13 -26.83
CA PRO A 515 -5.86 -1.25 -28.26
C PRO A 515 -7.26 -1.81 -28.53
N GLU A 516 -7.81 -2.58 -27.60
CA GLU A 516 -9.16 -3.15 -27.69
C GLU A 516 -10.27 -2.16 -27.30
N ALA A 517 -9.93 -1.01 -26.72
CA ALA A 517 -10.88 0.00 -26.31
C ALA A 517 -11.12 1.04 -27.41
N ASP A 518 -12.39 1.41 -27.62
CA ASP A 518 -12.74 2.52 -28.49
C ASP A 518 -12.68 3.86 -27.73
N PHE A 519 -11.90 4.80 -28.27
CA PHE A 519 -11.78 6.18 -27.76
C PHE A 519 -12.40 7.20 -28.73
N SER A 520 -13.26 6.76 -29.66
CA SER A 520 -13.96 7.62 -30.63
C SER A 520 -14.90 8.62 -29.97
N ASN A 521 -15.30 8.36 -28.73
CA ASN A 521 -16.14 9.22 -27.88
C ASN A 521 -15.34 10.32 -27.14
N VAL A 522 -14.01 10.33 -27.23
CA VAL A 522 -13.16 11.37 -26.64
C VAL A 522 -13.04 12.59 -27.57
N ARG A 523 -13.21 13.78 -27.01
CA ARG A 523 -13.11 15.08 -27.71
C ARG A 523 -12.10 15.96 -26.98
N ILE A 524 -11.14 16.52 -27.72
CA ILE A 524 -10.14 17.42 -27.13
C ILE A 524 -10.71 18.83 -27.09
N ILE A 525 -10.64 19.49 -25.93
CA ILE A 525 -10.98 20.91 -25.75
C ILE A 525 -9.78 21.64 -25.16
N LEU A 526 -9.51 22.86 -25.65
CA LEU A 526 -8.44 23.68 -25.10
C LEU A 526 -8.89 24.35 -23.81
N LEU A 527 -8.07 24.26 -22.77
CA LEU A 527 -8.32 24.88 -21.47
C LEU A 527 -7.01 25.25 -20.77
N GLU A 528 -6.79 26.54 -20.57
CA GLU A 528 -5.84 27.09 -19.59
C GLU A 528 -6.63 27.59 -18.37
N ILE A 529 -6.36 27.00 -17.21
CA ILE A 529 -7.20 27.17 -16.02
C ILE A 529 -7.04 28.53 -15.35
N THR A 530 -5.95 29.22 -15.66
CA THR A 530 -5.67 30.58 -15.18
C THR A 530 -6.18 31.67 -16.14
N ASP A 531 -6.74 31.30 -17.29
CA ASP A 531 -7.27 32.22 -18.30
C ASP A 531 -8.80 32.13 -18.40
N THR A 532 -9.48 33.16 -17.88
CA THR A 532 -10.95 33.27 -17.93
C THR A 532 -11.52 33.29 -19.36
N SER A 533 -10.76 33.75 -20.36
CA SER A 533 -11.20 33.69 -21.76
C SER A 533 -11.19 32.25 -22.27
N SER A 534 -10.10 31.51 -22.00
CA SER A 534 -9.99 30.08 -22.31
C SER A 534 -11.10 29.25 -21.64
N ILE A 535 -11.40 29.51 -20.35
CA ILE A 535 -12.50 28.85 -19.64
C ILE A 535 -13.84 29.09 -20.35
N ARG A 536 -14.14 30.35 -20.72
CA ARG A 536 -15.41 30.69 -21.40
C ARG A 536 -15.52 30.03 -22.77
N GLU A 537 -14.43 29.96 -23.53
CA GLU A 537 -14.40 29.28 -24.82
C GLU A 537 -14.62 27.77 -24.69
N ALA A 538 -14.04 27.14 -23.67
CA ALA A 538 -14.27 25.73 -23.36
C ALA A 538 -15.75 25.47 -23.01
N VAL A 539 -16.35 26.29 -22.14
CA VAL A 539 -17.78 26.21 -21.77
C VAL A 539 -18.66 26.38 -23.01
N ALA A 540 -18.41 27.40 -23.83
CA ALA A 540 -19.18 27.64 -25.05
C ALA A 540 -19.07 26.47 -26.04
N THR A 541 -17.89 25.84 -26.12
CA THR A 541 -17.66 24.66 -26.97
C THR A 541 -18.49 23.47 -26.50
N VAL A 542 -18.46 23.16 -25.20
CA VAL A 542 -19.24 22.06 -24.61
C VAL A 542 -20.74 22.31 -24.77
N GLN A 543 -21.21 23.52 -24.47
CA GLN A 543 -22.62 23.86 -24.63
C GLN A 543 -23.07 23.78 -26.09
N LYS A 544 -22.23 24.20 -27.05
CA LYS A 544 -22.54 24.08 -28.47
C LYS A 544 -22.62 22.62 -28.94
N GLN A 545 -21.77 21.74 -28.41
CA GLN A 545 -21.67 20.35 -28.86
C GLN A 545 -22.65 19.41 -28.15
N SER A 546 -22.90 19.60 -26.85
CA SER A 546 -23.73 18.70 -26.03
C SER A 546 -25.02 19.35 -25.50
N GLY A 547 -25.20 20.66 -25.65
CA GLY A 547 -26.33 21.39 -25.06
C GLY A 547 -26.15 21.65 -23.57
N THR A 548 -26.08 20.57 -22.77
CA THR A 548 -25.81 20.59 -21.32
C THR A 548 -24.61 19.71 -20.97
N LEU A 549 -24.07 19.92 -19.77
CA LEU A 549 -23.00 19.11 -19.18
C LEU A 549 -23.55 18.22 -18.06
N ASP A 550 -23.33 16.91 -18.10
CA ASP A 550 -23.78 16.05 -16.98
C ASP A 550 -22.77 16.01 -15.83
N VAL A 551 -21.47 15.97 -16.15
CA VAL A 551 -20.42 15.90 -15.14
C VAL A 551 -19.25 16.82 -15.47
N LEU A 552 -18.89 17.67 -14.51
CA LEU A 552 -17.57 18.30 -14.47
C LEU A 552 -16.68 17.52 -13.50
N LEU A 553 -15.65 16.83 -14.00
CA LEU A 553 -14.57 16.26 -13.20
C LEU A 553 -13.38 17.23 -13.22
N HIS A 554 -13.31 18.10 -12.22
CA HIS A 554 -12.26 19.09 -12.07
C HIS A 554 -11.01 18.48 -11.41
N ASN A 555 -10.00 18.14 -12.21
CA ASN A 555 -8.75 17.52 -11.78
C ASN A 555 -7.52 18.46 -11.79
N SER A 556 -7.54 19.55 -12.57
CA SER A 556 -6.40 20.46 -12.70
C SER A 556 -5.78 20.86 -11.36
N GLY A 557 -4.46 20.64 -11.23
CA GLY A 557 -3.69 21.05 -10.06
C GLY A 557 -2.19 20.90 -10.28
N ILE A 558 -1.41 21.66 -9.51
CA ILE A 558 0.06 21.64 -9.53
C ILE A 558 0.61 21.61 -8.11
N LEU A 559 1.78 20.99 -7.94
CA LEU A 559 2.54 21.02 -6.69
C LEU A 559 3.30 22.34 -6.52
N GLN A 560 3.89 22.82 -7.62
CA GLN A 560 4.70 24.02 -7.70
C GLN A 560 4.70 24.60 -9.13
N VAL A 561 5.03 25.88 -9.27
CA VAL A 561 5.31 26.49 -10.58
C VAL A 561 6.82 26.46 -10.81
N PRO A 562 7.31 25.83 -11.90
CA PRO A 562 8.74 25.77 -12.18
C PRO A 562 9.38 27.17 -12.24
N GLY A 563 10.41 27.40 -11.42
CA GLY A 563 11.14 28.67 -11.36
C GLY A 563 10.47 29.77 -10.52
N GLU A 564 9.28 29.52 -9.98
CA GLU A 564 8.63 30.43 -9.03
C GLU A 564 8.97 30.02 -7.60
N LYS A 565 9.17 31.00 -6.71
CA LYS A 565 9.30 30.78 -5.27
C LYS A 565 7.98 31.09 -4.58
N GLY A 566 7.59 30.23 -3.65
CA GLY A 566 6.39 30.41 -2.83
C GLY A 566 5.11 29.88 -3.49
N SER A 567 4.00 30.18 -2.83
CA SER A 567 2.71 29.52 -3.05
C SER A 567 1.76 30.23 -4.03
N LYS A 568 2.13 31.42 -4.53
CA LYS A 568 1.19 32.27 -5.30
C LYS A 568 0.69 31.58 -6.56
N GLY A 569 1.58 31.12 -7.44
CA GLY A 569 1.19 30.41 -8.66
C GLY A 569 0.42 29.11 -8.38
N VAL A 570 0.72 28.43 -7.27
CA VAL A 570 -0.04 27.26 -6.82
C VAL A 570 -1.47 27.64 -6.43
N PHE A 571 -1.68 28.77 -5.75
CA PHE A 571 -3.02 29.27 -5.42
C PHE A 571 -3.80 29.75 -6.65
N ASP A 572 -3.11 30.37 -7.60
CA ASP A 572 -3.70 30.83 -8.85
C ASP A 572 -4.30 29.64 -9.64
N VAL A 573 -3.61 28.49 -9.66
CA VAL A 573 -4.09 27.26 -10.32
C VAL A 573 -5.09 26.49 -9.45
N ASN A 574 -4.67 26.10 -8.25
CA ASN A 574 -5.39 25.11 -7.42
C ASN A 574 -6.63 25.67 -6.72
N VAL A 575 -6.77 27.00 -6.60
CA VAL A 575 -7.88 27.64 -5.89
C VAL A 575 -8.63 28.62 -6.80
N ARG A 576 -7.96 29.66 -7.32
CA ARG A 576 -8.63 30.69 -8.15
C ARG A 576 -9.10 30.12 -9.49
N GLY A 577 -8.22 29.40 -10.19
CA GLY A 577 -8.56 28.72 -11.44
C GLY A 577 -9.62 27.63 -11.24
N ALA A 578 -9.53 26.88 -10.14
CA ALA A 578 -10.53 25.89 -9.77
C ALA A 578 -11.93 26.51 -9.61
N LYS A 579 -12.04 27.59 -8.80
CA LYS A 579 -13.28 28.35 -8.63
C LYS A 579 -13.82 28.85 -9.97
N ALA A 580 -12.99 29.55 -10.75
CA ALA A 580 -13.43 30.15 -12.01
C ALA A 580 -13.96 29.08 -12.99
N CYS A 581 -13.29 27.93 -13.06
CA CYS A 581 -13.71 26.81 -13.89
C CYS A 581 -15.01 26.16 -13.39
N ILE A 582 -15.12 25.88 -12.09
CA ILE A 582 -16.31 25.26 -11.50
C ILE A 582 -17.52 26.14 -11.73
N GLU A 583 -17.44 27.44 -11.44
CA GLU A 583 -18.56 28.38 -11.60
C GLU A 583 -18.95 28.60 -13.07
N ALA A 584 -18.00 28.55 -13.99
CA ALA A 584 -18.28 28.71 -15.41
C ALA A 584 -18.99 27.48 -15.99
N PHE A 585 -18.49 26.28 -15.72
CA PHE A 585 -19.13 25.04 -16.20
C PHE A 585 -20.44 24.73 -15.46
N ALA A 586 -20.59 25.15 -14.21
CA ALA A 586 -21.84 24.97 -13.46
C ALA A 586 -23.05 25.64 -14.12
N GLN A 587 -22.85 26.69 -14.92
CA GLN A 587 -23.92 27.39 -15.64
C GLN A 587 -24.55 26.54 -16.75
N ILE A 588 -23.85 25.50 -17.22
CA ILE A 588 -24.30 24.67 -18.33
C ILE A 588 -24.62 23.24 -17.89
N LEU A 589 -24.54 22.94 -16.59
CA LEU A 589 -24.82 21.60 -16.08
C LEU A 589 -26.29 21.23 -16.27
N THR A 590 -26.54 19.96 -16.56
CA THR A 590 -27.89 19.39 -16.67
C THR A 590 -28.63 19.63 -15.36
N LYS A 591 -29.81 20.22 -15.47
CA LYS A 591 -30.63 20.58 -14.31
C LYS A 591 -30.98 19.32 -13.51
N ASP A 592 -30.94 19.43 -12.18
CA ASP A 592 -31.28 18.39 -11.19
C ASP A 592 -30.32 17.18 -11.13
N THR A 593 -29.72 16.76 -12.27
CA THR A 593 -28.83 15.58 -12.35
C THR A 593 -27.35 15.91 -12.46
N GLY A 594 -26.99 17.17 -12.75
CA GLY A 594 -25.62 17.61 -12.94
C GLY A 594 -24.73 17.39 -11.72
N LYS A 595 -23.52 16.89 -11.95
CA LYS A 595 -22.51 16.60 -10.92
C LYS A 595 -21.24 17.43 -11.12
N VAL A 596 -20.69 17.94 -10.03
CA VAL A 596 -19.34 18.51 -9.97
C VAL A 596 -18.49 17.60 -9.09
N ILE A 597 -17.42 17.06 -9.63
CA ILE A 597 -16.46 16.22 -8.91
C ILE A 597 -15.14 16.98 -8.88
N VAL A 598 -14.64 17.28 -7.69
CA VAL A 598 -13.42 18.08 -7.52
C VAL A 598 -12.32 17.24 -6.92
N VAL A 599 -11.21 17.11 -7.63
CA VAL A 599 -10.04 16.37 -7.17
C VAL A 599 -9.25 17.22 -6.15
N SER A 600 -9.35 16.84 -4.88
CA SER A 600 -8.59 17.42 -3.77
C SER A 600 -7.58 16.41 -3.22
N SER A 601 -7.03 16.67 -2.03
CA SER A 601 -6.06 15.81 -1.36
C SER A 601 -6.36 15.71 0.13
N GLU A 602 -6.15 14.52 0.71
CA GLU A 602 -6.15 14.30 2.17
C GLU A 602 -5.19 15.26 2.89
N VAL A 603 -4.12 15.70 2.21
CA VAL A 603 -3.19 16.73 2.69
C VAL A 603 -3.93 18.03 3.06
N GLY A 604 -5.03 18.39 2.40
CA GLY A 604 -5.83 19.55 2.80
C GLY A 604 -6.50 19.37 4.16
N SER A 605 -6.94 18.16 4.48
CA SER A 605 -7.49 17.80 5.80
C SER A 605 -6.40 17.75 6.87
N TRP A 606 -5.23 17.21 6.54
CA TRP A 606 -4.08 17.21 7.44
C TRP A 606 -3.59 18.63 7.73
N SER A 607 -3.50 19.46 6.69
CA SER A 607 -3.15 20.89 6.80
C SER A 607 -4.15 21.65 7.65
N THR A 608 -5.44 21.29 7.57
CA THR A 608 -6.48 21.86 8.45
C THR A 608 -6.25 21.41 9.90
N ALA A 609 -6.00 20.11 10.12
CA ALA A 609 -5.73 19.56 11.46
C ALA A 609 -4.48 20.13 12.13
N ALA A 610 -3.48 20.58 11.35
CA ALA A 610 -2.29 21.24 11.86
C ALA A 610 -2.54 22.66 12.40
N GLN A 611 -3.65 23.31 11.98
CA GLN A 611 -3.98 24.67 12.44
C GLN A 611 -4.47 24.66 13.89
N GLU A 612 -4.50 25.83 14.52
CA GLU A 612 -5.10 25.98 15.84
C GLU A 612 -6.61 25.82 15.80
N LYS A 613 -7.20 25.33 16.90
CA LYS A 613 -8.62 24.99 16.99
C LYS A 613 -9.55 26.12 16.52
N ALA A 614 -9.25 27.37 16.90
CA ALA A 614 -10.04 28.53 16.47
C ALA A 614 -10.03 28.73 14.95
N LEU A 615 -8.89 28.50 14.29
CA LEU A 615 -8.75 28.59 12.84
C LEU A 615 -9.37 27.37 12.14
N GLN A 616 -9.24 26.17 12.69
CA GLN A 616 -9.97 24.98 12.22
C GLN A 616 -11.47 25.24 12.17
N ASP A 617 -12.04 25.81 13.24
CA ASP A 617 -13.46 26.10 13.35
C ASP A 617 -13.91 27.16 12.33
N LYS A 618 -13.06 28.14 12.01
CA LYS A 618 -13.31 29.11 10.92
C LYS A 618 -13.31 28.40 9.56
N LEU A 619 -12.25 27.67 9.24
CA LEU A 619 -12.03 27.01 7.94
C LEU A 619 -13.12 25.98 7.60
N LEU A 620 -13.62 25.26 8.61
CA LEU A 620 -14.65 24.22 8.41
C LEU A 620 -16.07 24.79 8.39
N ASN A 621 -16.27 26.04 8.80
CA ASN A 621 -17.57 26.69 8.84
C ASN A 621 -17.94 27.30 7.48
N GLY A 622 -18.45 26.44 6.59
CA GLY A 622 -18.86 26.82 5.24
C GLY A 622 -19.93 27.93 5.22
N SER A 623 -20.79 28.06 6.23
CA SER A 623 -21.85 29.09 6.23
C SER A 623 -21.33 30.50 6.55
N LYS A 624 -20.11 30.61 7.07
CA LYS A 624 -19.44 31.88 7.40
C LYS A 624 -18.19 32.17 6.54
N THR A 625 -17.83 31.26 5.64
CA THR A 625 -16.60 31.34 4.84
C THR A 625 -16.94 31.65 3.39
N ASP A 626 -17.17 32.92 3.05
CA ASP A 626 -17.39 33.30 1.65
C ASP A 626 -16.06 33.38 0.86
N TRP A 627 -16.15 33.60 -0.45
CA TRP A 627 -14.96 33.72 -1.29
C TRP A 627 -14.01 34.85 -0.85
N LYS A 628 -14.55 35.98 -0.36
CA LYS A 628 -13.73 37.10 0.09
C LYS A 628 -12.87 36.68 1.28
N GLN A 629 -13.43 35.88 2.19
CA GLN A 629 -12.68 35.33 3.32
C GLN A 629 -11.61 34.34 2.87
N VAL A 630 -11.90 33.45 1.91
CA VAL A 630 -10.89 32.53 1.35
C VAL A 630 -9.76 33.31 0.67
N GLU A 631 -10.08 34.37 -0.07
CA GLU A 631 -9.08 35.24 -0.71
C GLU A 631 -8.25 36.02 0.31
N ALA A 632 -8.89 36.51 1.38
CA ALA A 632 -8.19 37.15 2.50
C ALA A 632 -7.20 36.18 3.15
N TRP A 633 -7.59 34.93 3.41
CA TRP A 633 -6.68 33.91 3.96
C TRP A 633 -5.56 33.52 3.00
N MET A 634 -5.82 33.43 1.69
CA MET A 634 -4.75 33.22 0.71
C MET A 634 -3.72 34.35 0.76
N ASN A 635 -4.17 35.60 0.81
CA ASN A 635 -3.26 36.74 0.89
C ASN A 635 -2.51 36.78 2.24
N ASP A 636 -3.18 36.45 3.34
CA ASP A 636 -2.59 36.37 4.67
C ASP A 636 -1.52 35.27 4.78
N TRP A 637 -1.77 34.09 4.17
CA TRP A 637 -0.77 33.03 4.06
C TRP A 637 0.43 33.47 3.21
N LEU A 638 0.21 34.14 2.07
CA LEU A 638 1.32 34.64 1.25
C LEU A 638 2.19 35.65 2.01
N LEU A 639 1.59 36.47 2.88
CA LEU A 639 2.34 37.33 3.80
C LEU A 639 3.13 36.51 4.83
N HIS A 640 2.51 35.48 5.40
CA HIS A 640 3.15 34.57 6.36
C HIS A 640 4.36 33.84 5.76
N GLU A 641 4.22 33.27 4.56
CA GLU A 641 5.29 32.56 3.84
C GLU A 641 6.50 33.46 3.55
N GLN A 642 6.27 34.76 3.33
CA GLN A 642 7.32 35.74 3.08
C GLN A 642 7.96 36.30 4.36
N GLY A 643 7.51 35.87 5.55
CA GLY A 643 7.95 36.44 6.82
C GLY A 643 7.51 37.90 7.00
N GLY A 644 6.43 38.32 6.33
CA GLY A 644 5.90 39.68 6.38
C GLY A 644 5.31 40.04 7.74
N GLN A 645 5.31 41.33 8.07
CA GLN A 645 4.58 41.85 9.23
C GLN A 645 3.08 41.97 8.92
N GLY A 646 2.23 41.80 9.94
CA GLY A 646 0.78 41.99 9.79
C GLY A 646 -0.02 40.73 9.41
N VAL A 647 0.57 39.55 9.53
CA VAL A 647 -0.14 38.26 9.44
C VAL A 647 -1.24 38.21 10.52
N GLN A 648 -2.47 37.94 10.09
CA GLN A 648 -3.66 37.96 10.94
C GLN A 648 -3.93 36.61 11.61
N GLU A 649 -3.76 35.51 10.89
CA GLU A 649 -4.02 34.16 11.40
C GLU A 649 -2.73 33.44 11.82
N PRO A 650 -2.76 32.61 12.87
CA PRO A 650 -1.59 31.90 13.38
C PRO A 650 -1.29 30.65 12.55
N TRP A 651 -0.94 30.85 11.27
CA TRP A 651 -0.69 29.77 10.31
C TRP A 651 0.40 28.81 10.80
N LYS A 652 0.09 27.51 10.74
CA LYS A 652 1.03 26.42 11.04
C LYS A 652 1.27 25.59 9.79
N PRO A 653 2.47 25.63 9.18
CA PRO A 653 2.80 24.72 8.09
C PRO A 653 2.76 23.27 8.59
N LEU A 654 2.30 22.35 7.73
CA LEU A 654 2.12 20.94 8.08
C LEU A 654 3.46 20.24 8.38
N ASP A 655 4.56 20.72 7.79
CA ASP A 655 5.94 20.35 8.07
C ASP A 655 6.90 21.40 7.48
N GLN A 656 8.18 21.36 7.89
CA GLN A 656 9.27 22.12 7.27
C GLN A 656 9.60 21.63 5.84
N LEU A 657 8.66 20.98 5.13
CA LEU A 657 8.87 20.55 3.75
C LEU A 657 8.72 21.72 2.78
N GLU A 658 9.41 21.58 1.65
CA GLU A 658 9.38 22.43 0.47
C GLU A 658 7.98 22.57 -0.19
N ASN A 659 6.95 21.84 0.28
CA ASN A 659 5.61 21.75 -0.35
C ASN A 659 4.43 22.30 0.49
N SER A 660 4.68 23.08 1.55
CA SER A 660 3.61 23.68 2.38
C SER A 660 2.55 24.46 1.56
N GLY A 661 2.96 25.08 0.46
CA GLY A 661 2.04 25.78 -0.45
C GLY A 661 0.98 24.90 -1.09
N TYR A 662 1.34 23.69 -1.50
CA TYR A 662 0.37 22.75 -2.04
C TYR A 662 -0.65 22.31 -0.99
N ALA A 663 -0.18 22.00 0.22
CA ALA A 663 -1.03 21.56 1.33
C ALA A 663 -2.09 22.62 1.67
N VAL A 664 -1.66 23.87 1.79
CA VAL A 664 -2.53 24.99 2.11
C VAL A 664 -3.45 25.34 0.93
N SER A 665 -3.01 25.15 -0.32
CA SER A 665 -3.90 25.31 -1.47
C SER A 665 -5.10 24.36 -1.42
N LYS A 666 -4.91 23.11 -0.96
CA LYS A 666 -5.99 22.13 -0.81
C LYS A 666 -6.87 22.41 0.41
N LEU A 667 -6.31 22.97 1.47
CA LEU A 667 -7.07 23.52 2.59
C LEU A 667 -8.02 24.65 2.13
N PHE A 668 -7.52 25.63 1.37
CA PHE A 668 -8.35 26.73 0.86
C PHE A 668 -9.37 26.29 -0.18
N LEU A 669 -9.00 25.35 -1.05
CA LEU A 669 -9.95 24.74 -1.98
C LEU A 669 -11.09 24.06 -1.22
N ASN A 670 -10.78 23.25 -0.21
CA ASN A 670 -11.80 22.58 0.62
C ASN A 670 -12.71 23.59 1.34
N ALA A 671 -12.16 24.68 1.87
CA ALA A 671 -12.94 25.75 2.52
C ALA A 671 -13.92 26.42 1.54
N TYR A 672 -13.46 26.75 0.33
CA TYR A 672 -14.32 27.28 -0.75
C TYR A 672 -15.45 26.31 -1.12
N LEU A 673 -15.13 25.03 -1.34
CA LEU A 673 -16.11 24.03 -1.76
C LEU A 673 -17.22 23.82 -0.72
N ARG A 674 -16.87 23.85 0.57
CA ARG A 674 -17.84 23.77 1.67
C ARG A 674 -18.81 24.94 1.69
N ASN A 675 -18.38 26.14 1.30
CA ASN A 675 -19.27 27.29 1.13
C ASN A 675 -20.10 27.18 -0.15
N TYR A 676 -19.48 26.78 -1.26
CA TYR A 676 -20.14 26.62 -2.55
C TYR A 676 -21.36 25.69 -2.48
N VAL A 677 -21.24 24.54 -1.80
CA VAL A 677 -22.34 23.58 -1.62
C VAL A 677 -23.51 24.16 -0.83
N LEU A 678 -23.28 25.13 0.07
CA LEU A 678 -24.36 25.78 0.82
C LEU A 678 -25.09 26.84 0.00
N GLN A 679 -24.42 27.44 -0.98
CA GLN A 679 -25.02 28.45 -1.87
C GLN A 679 -25.80 27.81 -3.03
N SER A 680 -25.47 26.57 -3.39
CA SER A 680 -26.03 25.87 -4.55
C SER A 680 -26.57 24.50 -4.13
N GLN A 681 -27.90 24.31 -4.15
CA GLN A 681 -28.49 22.97 -3.98
C GLN A 681 -28.26 22.09 -5.23
N HIS A 682 -28.05 22.71 -6.39
CA HIS A 682 -27.69 22.07 -7.64
C HIS A 682 -26.62 22.91 -8.35
N PRO A 683 -25.59 22.31 -8.97
CA PRO A 683 -25.32 20.87 -9.09
C PRO A 683 -24.87 20.21 -7.77
N ARG A 684 -24.96 18.87 -7.69
CA ARG A 684 -24.37 18.11 -6.56
C ARG A 684 -22.86 18.10 -6.69
N LEU A 685 -22.15 18.21 -5.57
CA LEU A 685 -20.70 18.29 -5.52
C LEU A 685 -20.09 17.17 -4.68
N ALA A 686 -19.08 16.47 -5.21
CA ALA A 686 -18.23 15.55 -4.46
C ALA A 686 -16.79 16.08 -4.45
N VAL A 687 -16.14 16.08 -3.29
CA VAL A 687 -14.69 16.26 -3.19
C VAL A 687 -14.07 14.88 -3.17
N VAL A 688 -13.03 14.62 -3.96
CA VAL A 688 -12.43 13.29 -4.04
C VAL A 688 -10.92 13.34 -3.98
N CYS A 689 -10.31 12.48 -3.17
CA CYS A 689 -8.87 12.27 -3.15
C CYS A 689 -8.54 11.06 -4.03
N PRO A 690 -7.57 11.16 -4.95
CA PRO A 690 -7.08 10.00 -5.69
C PRO A 690 -6.22 9.08 -4.80
N GLY A 691 -5.93 9.46 -3.56
CA GLY A 691 -4.86 8.88 -2.75
C GLY A 691 -3.46 9.29 -3.26
N TYR A 692 -2.42 8.83 -2.58
CA TYR A 692 -1.04 9.17 -2.92
C TYR A 692 -0.51 8.33 -4.09
N CYS A 693 -0.89 8.76 -5.30
CA CYS A 693 -0.59 8.10 -6.56
C CYS A 693 0.77 8.48 -7.15
N ALA A 694 1.47 7.53 -7.77
CA ALA A 694 2.68 7.79 -8.54
C ALA A 694 2.33 8.53 -9.83
N THR A 695 2.56 9.85 -9.86
CA THR A 695 2.29 10.70 -11.02
C THR A 695 3.45 11.67 -11.26
N ASP A 696 3.46 12.34 -12.41
CA ASP A 696 4.42 13.39 -12.68
C ASP A 696 4.33 14.57 -11.69
N LEU A 697 3.18 14.77 -11.03
CA LEU A 697 2.97 15.82 -10.04
C LEU A 697 3.86 15.67 -8.79
N ASN A 698 4.20 14.44 -8.41
CA ASN A 698 5.06 14.12 -7.27
C ASN A 698 6.33 13.36 -7.68
N GLY A 699 6.73 13.42 -8.95
CA GLY A 699 7.91 12.68 -9.42
C GLY A 699 7.80 11.16 -9.28
N PHE A 700 6.57 10.63 -9.34
CA PHE A 700 6.24 9.21 -9.24
C PHE A 700 6.56 8.57 -7.88
N SER A 701 6.56 9.35 -6.80
CA SER A 701 6.83 8.89 -5.42
C SER A 701 5.65 8.18 -4.74
N GLY A 702 4.45 8.25 -5.31
CA GLY A 702 3.25 7.67 -4.73
C GLY A 702 3.27 6.13 -4.61
N HIS A 703 2.73 5.61 -3.52
CA HIS A 703 2.64 4.17 -3.24
C HIS A 703 1.60 3.38 -4.05
N ARG A 704 0.74 4.06 -4.82
CA ARG A 704 -0.31 3.43 -5.65
C ARG A 704 -0.24 3.95 -7.10
N PRO A 705 -0.68 3.17 -8.11
CA PRO A 705 -0.63 3.61 -9.49
C PRO A 705 -1.65 4.72 -9.78
N ALA A 706 -1.38 5.56 -10.79
CA ALA A 706 -2.28 6.62 -11.24
C ALA A 706 -3.65 6.09 -11.69
N SER A 707 -3.72 4.86 -12.22
CA SER A 707 -4.95 4.22 -12.67
C SER A 707 -5.98 4.10 -11.53
N GLN A 708 -5.53 3.63 -10.36
CA GLN A 708 -6.38 3.56 -9.17
C GLN A 708 -6.84 4.95 -8.69
N GLY A 709 -5.99 5.97 -8.78
CA GLY A 709 -6.41 7.34 -8.50
C GLY A 709 -7.46 7.85 -9.48
N GLY A 710 -7.34 7.47 -10.76
CA GLY A 710 -8.36 7.70 -11.80
C GLY A 710 -9.70 7.03 -11.46
N GLU A 711 -9.68 5.79 -10.97
CA GLU A 711 -10.87 5.07 -10.52
C GLU A 711 -11.52 5.74 -9.30
N SER A 712 -10.72 6.13 -8.30
CA SER A 712 -11.21 6.85 -7.12
C SER A 712 -11.97 8.12 -7.52
N VAL A 713 -11.39 8.96 -8.38
CA VAL A 713 -12.04 10.23 -8.80
C VAL A 713 -13.23 10.01 -9.74
N CYS A 714 -13.32 8.87 -10.43
CA CYS A 714 -14.48 8.52 -11.24
C CYS A 714 -15.62 7.90 -10.42
N TRP A 715 -15.38 7.45 -9.20
CA TRP A 715 -16.39 6.77 -8.38
C TRP A 715 -17.73 7.53 -8.28
N PRO A 716 -17.77 8.86 -8.03
CA PRO A 716 -19.03 9.60 -7.93
C PRO A 716 -19.79 9.76 -9.27
N VAL A 717 -19.14 9.46 -10.40
CA VAL A 717 -19.80 9.43 -11.72
C VAL A 717 -20.81 8.29 -11.74
N PHE A 718 -20.40 7.12 -11.28
CA PHE A 718 -21.14 5.86 -11.35
C PHE A 718 -21.97 5.55 -10.09
N ASN A 719 -21.74 6.27 -8.99
CA ASN A 719 -22.36 6.00 -7.71
C ASN A 719 -23.08 7.23 -7.15
N GLU A 720 -24.00 6.98 -6.22
CA GLU A 720 -24.60 8.02 -5.39
C GLU A 720 -23.63 8.47 -4.28
N PHE A 721 -23.64 9.75 -3.94
CA PHE A 721 -22.75 10.34 -2.93
C PHE A 721 -23.42 11.47 -2.17
N GLU A 722 -23.08 11.69 -0.91
CA GLU A 722 -23.64 12.79 -0.12
C GLU A 722 -23.08 14.15 -0.62
N ASN A 723 -23.97 15.13 -0.80
CA ASN A 723 -23.60 16.42 -1.40
C ASN A 723 -22.64 17.20 -0.48
N GLY A 724 -21.47 17.57 -1.01
CA GLY A 724 -20.42 18.29 -0.30
C GLY A 724 -19.50 17.43 0.56
N HIS A 725 -19.59 16.10 0.46
CA HIS A 725 -18.74 15.19 1.22
C HIS A 725 -17.39 14.93 0.52
N PHE A 726 -16.45 14.39 1.28
CA PHE A 726 -15.09 14.15 0.83
C PHE A 726 -14.83 12.64 0.77
N TYR A 727 -14.50 12.12 -0.40
CA TYR A 727 -14.34 10.69 -0.64
C TYR A 727 -12.91 10.31 -1.02
N GLN A 728 -12.56 9.05 -0.75
CA GLN A 728 -11.46 8.35 -1.39
C GLN A 728 -11.85 6.89 -1.57
N ASP A 729 -11.71 6.35 -2.79
CA ASP A 729 -12.08 4.97 -3.11
C ASP A 729 -13.53 4.63 -2.68
N GLY A 730 -14.43 5.60 -2.80
CA GLY A 730 -15.84 5.50 -2.37
C GLY A 730 -16.09 5.57 -0.86
N LYS A 731 -15.05 5.66 -0.03
CA LYS A 731 -15.17 5.86 1.42
C LYS A 731 -15.31 7.34 1.75
N ASP A 732 -16.32 7.68 2.53
CA ASP A 732 -16.50 9.03 3.09
C ASP A 732 -15.44 9.33 4.16
N LEU A 733 -14.78 10.47 4.04
CA LEU A 733 -13.69 10.95 4.87
C LEU A 733 -14.04 12.31 5.49
N PRO A 734 -13.64 12.56 6.75
CA PRO A 734 -13.87 13.86 7.35
C PRO A 734 -12.97 14.93 6.71
N PHE A 735 -13.41 16.19 6.65
CA PHE A 735 -12.54 17.30 6.24
C PHE A 735 -11.44 17.64 7.26
N LEU A 736 -11.45 16.99 8.44
CA LEU A 736 -10.52 17.22 9.55
C LEU A 736 -10.05 15.90 10.15
N TYR A 737 -8.79 15.55 9.93
CA TYR A 737 -8.09 14.45 10.60
C TYR A 737 -6.58 14.65 10.47
N PRO A 738 -5.78 14.19 11.45
CA PRO A 738 -4.34 14.40 11.43
C PRO A 738 -3.65 13.58 10.35
N LYS A 739 -2.45 14.04 9.94
CA LYS A 739 -1.53 13.27 9.09
C LYS A 739 -1.22 11.92 9.77
N PRO A 740 -1.35 10.78 9.07
CA PRO A 740 -1.00 9.48 9.64
C PRO A 740 0.46 9.41 10.07
N GLU A 741 0.74 8.76 11.21
CA GLU A 741 2.12 8.54 11.66
C GLU A 741 2.91 7.71 10.63
N GLY A 742 4.12 8.17 10.30
CA GLY A 742 4.98 7.51 9.32
C GLY A 742 4.66 7.79 7.85
N PHE A 743 3.69 8.68 7.55
CA PHE A 743 3.41 9.09 6.18
C PHE A 743 4.44 10.11 5.67
N ASN A 744 5.36 9.68 4.82
CA ASN A 744 6.34 10.55 4.14
C ASN A 744 5.80 10.94 2.76
N VAL A 745 5.66 12.25 2.51
CA VAL A 745 5.15 12.84 1.26
C VAL A 745 6.28 13.07 0.27
#